data_AF-N9GGX7-F1
#
_entry.id   AF-N9GGX7-F1
#
_cell.length_a   1.000
_cell.length_b   1.000
_cell.length_c   1.000
_cell.angle_alpha   90.00
_cell.angle_beta   90.00
_cell.angle_gamma   90.00
#
_symmetry.space_group_name_H-M   'P 1'
#
loop_
_entity.id
_entity.type
_entity.pdbx_description
1 polymer ?
#
loop_
_entity_poly.entity_id
_entity_poly.type
_entity_poly.pdbx_seq_one_letter_code
_entity_poly.pdbx_strand_id
1 'polypeptide(L)'
;MNLEKYKTFIEEQKLFFEENIRSGFKWLWSDPEWAGGTVGSGWLLSRSGRTHFSFQTAKRMKGIEDLSIDITYQEFIKAIMVLSYRKANSKTSPQKLYAEVLVLKRWYSELCKTNPVNTHPCFLSTLILDNSFKILAENSSKTNLPDHAGTYLRLQEMLNHYAFTEKTLEFSQKYLYINARNRTPNAKKTKAFIDQLELDEDDIDKEKLISIRTFINIASLINLCERNSEKILLNFLLLLIVTGMRSTEVLLLKTDALIKQPLLDPITKEQLTLDGIKQYTLGIQYHGAKGAGFRIHWVEPLAVNLVETIFQSVIELTKESREHLQYIRSKNCSDFLPKVIDEIREDFIELDDFVGSIFNIGIHKKTRSYITTAAKNIPIFKEVYIKKNNKTDKYYLKKDINEFIKNIANYDSEFPIDHVFNYEGRIEKIAFEDLLFIHEFKSTSLKRFFSFKANVIPFQITNINSFLGGSANLSIFQKYNLLENDKAYSRLGSHIPRHNINTFLALSGLSEHLQAMLMGRVDIKQNQYYHHLALKQRKIATSVLEKYQLESYRKNTQEVKIEPPVDTIKKDGLMFFSEKLDLENNIKMNLQSFDSKNEVANYIKKSFFDEYFEEVLLHKDLKCKAPLIEPNLRRNLGKWST
;
A
#
# COMPACT_ATOMS: atom_id res chain seq x y z
N MET A 1 -14.05 -45.64 -3.14
CA MET A 1 -14.23 -44.85 -1.89
C MET A 1 -13.30 -45.33 -0.77
N ASN A 2 -12.53 -44.44 -0.11
CA ASN A 2 -11.73 -44.81 1.09
C ASN A 2 -12.17 -43.97 2.31
N LEU A 3 -13.16 -44.49 3.03
CA LEU A 3 -13.77 -43.84 4.19
C LEU A 3 -12.83 -43.71 5.39
N GLU A 4 -11.89 -44.65 5.57
CA GLU A 4 -10.92 -44.61 6.66
C GLU A 4 -9.99 -43.41 6.50
N LYS A 5 -9.37 -43.26 5.32
CA LYS A 5 -8.53 -42.08 5.00
C LYS A 5 -9.29 -40.76 5.14
N TYR A 6 -10.59 -40.73 4.79
CA TYR A 6 -11.43 -39.56 5.00
C TYR A 6 -11.60 -39.24 6.49
N LYS A 7 -11.94 -40.24 7.33
CA LYS A 7 -12.07 -40.06 8.78
C LYS A 7 -10.76 -39.60 9.41
N THR A 8 -9.65 -40.26 9.10
CA THR A 8 -8.30 -39.86 9.58
C THR A 8 -7.96 -38.43 9.17
N PHE A 9 -8.31 -38.00 7.95
CA PHE A 9 -8.13 -36.61 7.52
C PHE A 9 -8.94 -35.62 8.37
N ILE A 10 -10.24 -35.89 8.61
CA ILE A 10 -11.08 -35.03 9.45
C ILE A 10 -10.55 -34.97 10.89
N GLU A 11 -10.17 -36.12 11.46
CA GLU A 11 -9.62 -36.23 12.82
C GLU A 11 -8.29 -35.46 12.96
N GLU A 12 -7.37 -35.57 12.00
CA GLU A 12 -6.10 -34.82 11.99
C GLU A 12 -6.33 -33.31 12.04
N GLN A 13 -7.24 -32.78 11.20
CA GLN A 13 -7.50 -31.34 11.16
C GLN A 13 -8.28 -30.86 12.40
N LYS A 14 -9.13 -31.72 12.97
CA LYS A 14 -9.87 -31.42 14.20
C LYS A 14 -8.93 -31.36 15.41
N LEU A 15 -8.02 -32.32 15.56
CA LEU A 15 -6.97 -32.29 16.60
C LEU A 15 -6.12 -31.02 16.48
N PHE A 16 -5.65 -30.69 15.28
CA PHE A 16 -4.86 -29.47 15.06
C PHE A 16 -5.64 -28.20 15.44
N PHE A 17 -6.94 -28.12 15.13
CA PHE A 17 -7.79 -26.99 15.52
C PHE A 17 -7.93 -26.86 17.05
N GLU A 18 -8.19 -27.97 17.74
CA GLU A 18 -8.34 -28.00 19.19
C GLU A 18 -7.05 -27.58 19.92
N GLU A 19 -5.89 -28.01 19.43
CA GLU A 19 -4.59 -27.69 20.03
C GLU A 19 -4.08 -26.27 19.69
N ASN A 20 -4.23 -25.84 18.43
CA ASN A 20 -3.51 -24.66 17.91
C ASN A 20 -4.40 -23.45 17.58
N ILE A 21 -5.72 -23.62 17.52
CA ILE A 21 -6.67 -22.57 17.12
C ILE A 21 -7.62 -22.21 18.27
N ARG A 22 -8.16 -23.21 18.97
CA ARG A 22 -9.18 -23.04 20.02
C ARG A 22 -8.76 -22.11 21.17
N SER A 23 -7.49 -22.14 21.58
CA SER A 23 -6.98 -21.31 22.68
C SER A 23 -7.14 -19.80 22.45
N GLY A 24 -7.21 -19.36 21.19
CA GLY A 24 -7.47 -17.96 20.81
C GLY A 24 -8.79 -17.75 20.06
N PHE A 25 -9.74 -18.68 20.14
CA PHE A 25 -10.94 -18.69 19.30
C PHE A 25 -12.22 -19.09 20.05
N LYS A 26 -13.26 -18.25 19.92
CA LYS A 26 -14.52 -18.39 20.68
C LYS A 26 -15.44 -19.54 20.19
N TRP A 27 -15.35 -19.92 18.92
CA TRP A 27 -16.28 -20.88 18.32
C TRP A 27 -15.73 -22.31 18.38
N LEU A 28 -16.62 -23.27 18.61
CA LEU A 28 -16.31 -24.70 18.64
C LEU A 28 -16.23 -25.30 17.23
N TRP A 29 -15.58 -26.46 17.10
CA TRP A 29 -15.56 -27.20 15.84
C TRP A 29 -16.97 -27.47 15.30
N SER A 30 -17.92 -27.78 16.18
CA SER A 30 -19.33 -28.05 15.87
C SER A 30 -20.10 -26.83 15.38
N ASP A 31 -19.65 -25.60 15.62
CA ASP A 31 -20.46 -24.41 15.40
C ASP A 31 -20.81 -24.20 13.91
N PRO A 32 -22.04 -23.75 13.60
CA PRO A 32 -22.51 -23.62 12.22
C PRO A 32 -21.82 -22.50 11.44
N GLU A 33 -21.29 -21.51 12.16
CA GLU A 33 -20.58 -20.37 11.61
C GLU A 33 -19.35 -20.02 12.45
N TRP A 34 -18.26 -19.64 11.79
CA TRP A 34 -17.01 -19.20 12.43
C TRP A 34 -16.72 -17.76 12.03
N ALA A 35 -16.31 -16.88 12.96
CA ALA A 35 -15.78 -15.58 12.56
C ALA A 35 -14.34 -15.69 12.07
N GLY A 36 -14.01 -14.92 11.04
CA GLY A 36 -12.65 -14.78 10.50
C GLY A 36 -11.81 -13.76 11.25
N GLY A 37 -11.92 -13.71 12.59
CA GLY A 37 -11.19 -12.80 13.47
C GLY A 37 -11.82 -11.40 13.63
N THR A 38 -11.56 -10.80 14.78
CA THR A 38 -11.86 -9.40 15.12
C THR A 38 -10.78 -8.46 14.56
N VAL A 39 -11.01 -7.15 14.60
CA VAL A 39 -9.95 -6.18 14.24
C VAL A 39 -8.85 -6.25 15.30
N GLY A 40 -7.64 -6.63 14.90
CA GLY A 40 -6.46 -6.71 15.77
C GLY A 40 -6.28 -8.02 16.56
N SER A 41 -7.26 -8.93 16.57
CA SER A 41 -7.22 -10.16 17.39
C SER A 41 -8.00 -11.35 16.80
N GLY A 42 -7.67 -12.57 17.26
CA GLY A 42 -8.29 -13.84 16.84
C GLY A 42 -7.42 -14.68 15.89
N TRP A 43 -7.87 -15.91 15.60
CA TRP A 43 -7.10 -16.91 14.81
C TRP A 43 -6.80 -16.53 13.35
N LEU A 44 -7.51 -15.53 12.80
CA LEU A 44 -7.26 -14.99 11.48
C LEU A 44 -7.17 -13.47 11.53
N LEU A 45 -6.22 -12.91 10.77
CA LEU A 45 -5.93 -11.47 10.77
C LEU A 45 -6.95 -10.70 9.91
N SER A 46 -8.08 -10.29 10.52
CA SER A 46 -9.07 -9.46 9.85
C SER A 46 -8.75 -7.97 9.94
N ARG A 47 -8.72 -7.30 8.78
CA ARG A 47 -8.63 -5.83 8.69
C ARG A 47 -9.97 -5.12 8.92
N SER A 48 -11.08 -5.86 8.89
CA SER A 48 -12.43 -5.28 8.98
C SER A 48 -13.29 -5.85 10.10
N GLY A 49 -12.93 -7.02 10.66
CA GLY A 49 -13.72 -7.71 11.68
C GLY A 49 -15.09 -8.22 11.20
N ARG A 50 -15.39 -8.15 9.89
CA ARG A 50 -16.72 -8.41 9.30
C ARG A 50 -16.79 -9.70 8.47
N THR A 51 -15.73 -10.49 8.46
CA THR A 51 -15.66 -11.75 7.69
C THR A 51 -16.19 -12.89 8.52
N HIS A 52 -17.26 -13.55 8.08
CA HIS A 52 -17.84 -14.74 8.71
C HIS A 52 -17.88 -15.89 7.71
N PHE A 53 -17.59 -17.10 8.19
CA PHE A 53 -17.68 -18.35 7.45
C PHE A 53 -18.94 -19.08 7.90
N SER A 54 -20.02 -18.97 7.13
CA SER A 54 -21.21 -19.80 7.31
C SER A 54 -20.98 -21.14 6.61
N PHE A 55 -21.10 -22.28 7.29
CA PHE A 55 -20.92 -23.60 6.68
C PHE A 55 -22.22 -24.25 6.24
N GLN A 56 -23.34 -23.94 6.91
CA GLN A 56 -24.63 -24.61 6.70
C GLN A 56 -25.27 -24.37 5.34
N THR A 57 -25.04 -23.20 4.71
CA THR A 57 -25.77 -22.83 3.50
C THR A 57 -24.87 -22.19 2.44
N ALA A 58 -25.15 -22.47 1.17
CA ALA A 58 -24.64 -21.70 0.04
C ALA A 58 -25.77 -20.77 -0.42
N LYS A 59 -25.72 -19.50 0.00
CA LYS A 59 -26.72 -18.48 -0.35
C LYS A 59 -26.10 -17.34 -1.16
N ARG A 60 -26.90 -16.74 -2.04
CA ARG A 60 -26.55 -15.54 -2.84
C ARG A 60 -25.29 -15.71 -3.71
N MET A 61 -25.03 -16.93 -4.19
CA MET A 61 -23.88 -17.23 -5.03
C MET A 61 -24.24 -17.11 -6.52
N LYS A 62 -23.52 -16.28 -7.28
CA LYS A 62 -23.78 -16.12 -8.74
C LYS A 62 -23.68 -17.45 -9.48
N GLY A 63 -24.73 -17.81 -10.22
CA GLY A 63 -24.86 -19.05 -11.00
C GLY A 63 -25.28 -20.29 -10.20
N ILE A 64 -25.60 -20.17 -8.91
CA ILE A 64 -25.97 -21.28 -8.03
C ILE A 64 -27.21 -20.89 -7.22
N GLU A 65 -28.16 -21.82 -7.10
CA GLU A 65 -29.36 -21.67 -6.29
C GLU A 65 -29.06 -21.80 -4.78
N ASP A 66 -29.86 -21.14 -3.95
CA ASP A 66 -29.71 -21.16 -2.50
C ASP A 66 -29.97 -22.58 -1.94
N LEU A 67 -28.95 -23.21 -1.37
CA LEU A 67 -29.01 -24.60 -0.91
C LEU A 67 -28.47 -24.82 0.52
N SER A 68 -28.95 -25.89 1.15
CA SER A 68 -28.44 -26.40 2.43
C SER A 68 -27.34 -27.44 2.21
N ILE A 69 -26.31 -27.42 3.05
CA ILE A 69 -25.11 -28.26 2.92
C ILE A 69 -25.17 -29.37 3.97
N ASP A 70 -24.99 -30.63 3.55
CA ASP A 70 -24.99 -31.78 4.47
C ASP A 70 -23.90 -31.65 5.54
N ILE A 71 -24.20 -32.12 6.75
CA ILE A 71 -23.32 -32.04 7.92
C ILE A 71 -21.94 -32.64 7.62
N THR A 72 -21.89 -33.76 6.91
CA THR A 72 -20.64 -34.43 6.52
C THR A 72 -19.77 -33.54 5.63
N TYR A 73 -20.41 -32.81 4.70
CA TYR A 73 -19.71 -31.88 3.83
C TYR A 73 -19.34 -30.58 4.54
N GLN A 74 -20.10 -30.14 5.55
CA GLN A 74 -19.71 -29.01 6.42
C GLN A 74 -18.41 -29.31 7.18
N GLU A 75 -18.26 -30.52 7.74
CA GLU A 75 -17.01 -30.93 8.40
C GLU A 75 -15.83 -30.96 7.43
N PHE A 76 -16.04 -31.45 6.21
CA PHE A 76 -15.04 -31.42 5.15
C PHE A 76 -14.60 -29.99 4.77
N ILE A 77 -15.53 -29.04 4.64
CA ILE A 77 -15.19 -27.63 4.38
C ILE A 77 -14.32 -27.07 5.52
N LYS A 78 -14.67 -27.35 6.78
CA LYS A 78 -13.90 -26.93 7.96
C LYS A 78 -12.49 -27.53 7.96
N ALA A 79 -12.36 -28.82 7.71
CA ALA A 79 -11.07 -29.51 7.65
C ALA A 79 -10.16 -28.97 6.54
N ILE A 80 -10.67 -28.76 5.32
CA ILE A 80 -9.89 -28.15 4.23
C ILE A 80 -9.46 -26.72 4.56
N MET A 81 -10.31 -25.94 5.24
CA MET A 81 -9.97 -24.59 5.67
C MET A 81 -8.83 -24.57 6.71
N VAL A 82 -8.84 -25.49 7.68
CA VAL A 82 -7.75 -25.67 8.65
C VAL A 82 -6.47 -26.16 7.97
N LEU A 83 -6.55 -27.10 7.03
CA LEU A 83 -5.39 -27.56 6.25
C LEU A 83 -4.77 -26.42 5.43
N SER A 84 -5.58 -25.56 4.81
CA SER A 84 -5.11 -24.37 4.05
C SER A 84 -4.44 -23.33 4.94
N TYR A 85 -4.93 -23.16 6.18
CA TYR A 85 -4.31 -22.32 7.20
C TYR A 85 -2.97 -22.89 7.67
N ARG A 86 -2.90 -24.20 7.97
CA ARG A 86 -1.67 -24.91 8.35
C ARG A 86 -0.61 -24.88 7.25
N LYS A 87 -0.97 -25.19 5.99
CA LYS A 87 -0.06 -25.07 4.83
C LYS A 87 0.43 -23.64 4.57
N ALA A 88 -0.23 -22.62 5.12
CA ALA A 88 0.19 -21.23 5.02
C ALA A 88 1.00 -20.75 6.24
N ASN A 89 1.50 -21.66 7.09
CA ASN A 89 2.23 -21.36 8.32
C ASN A 89 1.49 -20.32 9.21
N SER A 90 0.17 -20.45 9.32
CA SER A 90 -0.72 -19.53 10.06
C SER A 90 -0.76 -18.07 9.54
N LYS A 91 -0.14 -17.77 8.40
CA LYS A 91 -0.04 -16.40 7.81
C LYS A 91 -1.09 -16.14 6.71
N THR A 92 -2.28 -16.73 6.83
CA THR A 92 -3.36 -16.65 5.84
C THR A 92 -4.37 -15.54 6.20
N SER A 93 -4.92 -14.84 5.20
CA SER A 93 -5.97 -13.83 5.44
C SER A 93 -7.39 -14.44 5.36
N PRO A 94 -8.39 -13.86 6.07
CA PRO A 94 -9.77 -14.34 6.00
C PRO A 94 -10.34 -14.41 4.59
N GLN A 95 -9.98 -13.44 3.73
CA GLN A 95 -10.47 -13.37 2.35
C GLN A 95 -9.95 -14.51 1.47
N LYS A 96 -8.73 -15.02 1.74
CA LYS A 96 -8.17 -16.16 1.01
C LYS A 96 -8.96 -17.44 1.32
N LEU A 97 -9.17 -17.73 2.61
CA LEU A 97 -9.98 -18.88 3.02
C LEU A 97 -11.43 -18.75 2.56
N TYR A 98 -11.99 -17.53 2.58
CA TYR A 98 -13.36 -17.30 2.13
C TYR A 98 -13.52 -17.61 0.64
N ALA A 99 -12.52 -17.30 -0.19
CA ALA A 99 -12.51 -17.69 -1.59
C ALA A 99 -12.46 -19.22 -1.78
N GLU A 100 -11.70 -19.95 -0.95
CA GLU A 100 -11.67 -21.42 -0.95
C GLU A 100 -13.00 -22.04 -0.51
N VAL A 101 -13.59 -21.55 0.60
CA VAL A 101 -14.92 -21.97 1.07
C VAL A 101 -15.99 -21.74 0.00
N LEU A 102 -15.95 -20.61 -0.72
CA LEU A 102 -16.84 -20.37 -1.84
C LEU A 102 -16.65 -21.38 -2.98
N VAL A 103 -15.43 -21.82 -3.29
CA VAL A 103 -15.17 -22.86 -4.30
C VAL A 103 -15.73 -24.22 -3.86
N LEU A 104 -15.49 -24.63 -2.61
CA LEU A 104 -16.01 -25.89 -2.07
C LEU A 104 -17.55 -25.93 -2.08
N LYS A 105 -18.21 -24.79 -1.84
CA LYS A 105 -19.67 -24.68 -2.00
C LYS A 105 -20.15 -24.86 -3.45
N ARG A 106 -19.35 -24.50 -4.46
CA ARG A 106 -19.66 -24.79 -5.87
C ARG A 106 -19.52 -26.27 -6.17
N TRP A 107 -18.47 -26.92 -5.65
CA TRP A 107 -18.28 -28.36 -5.78
C TRP A 107 -19.45 -29.13 -5.15
N TYR A 108 -19.92 -28.72 -3.98
CA TYR A 108 -21.12 -29.29 -3.37
C TYR A 108 -22.39 -29.11 -4.22
N SER A 109 -22.63 -27.89 -4.74
CA SER A 109 -23.79 -27.61 -5.60
C SER A 109 -23.84 -28.54 -6.82
N GLU A 110 -22.70 -28.80 -7.43
CA GLU A 110 -22.60 -29.69 -8.60
C GLU A 110 -22.61 -31.17 -8.21
N LEU A 111 -22.06 -31.54 -7.04
CA LEU A 111 -22.18 -32.88 -6.47
C LEU A 111 -23.66 -33.25 -6.21
N CYS A 112 -24.47 -32.33 -5.69
CA CYS A 112 -25.91 -32.55 -5.52
C CYS A 112 -26.66 -32.80 -6.84
N LYS A 113 -26.21 -32.20 -7.95
CA LYS A 113 -26.80 -32.38 -9.28
C LYS A 113 -26.37 -33.69 -9.95
N THR A 114 -25.09 -34.03 -9.82
CA THR A 114 -24.48 -35.20 -10.46
C THR A 114 -24.68 -36.49 -9.67
N ASN A 115 -24.81 -36.40 -8.34
CA ASN A 115 -25.11 -37.52 -7.46
C ASN A 115 -26.12 -37.12 -6.36
N PRO A 116 -27.42 -37.02 -6.69
CA PRO A 116 -28.47 -36.65 -5.72
C PRO A 116 -28.63 -37.63 -4.55
N VAL A 117 -28.16 -38.87 -4.71
CA VAL A 117 -28.30 -39.95 -3.72
C VAL A 117 -27.21 -39.90 -2.66
N ASN A 118 -26.00 -39.42 -2.99
CA ASN A 118 -24.90 -39.38 -2.05
C ASN A 118 -23.97 -38.17 -2.27
N THR A 119 -24.03 -37.22 -1.33
CA THR A 119 -23.28 -35.95 -1.36
C THR A 119 -21.98 -36.01 -0.54
N HIS A 120 -21.49 -37.21 -0.19
CA HIS A 120 -20.25 -37.39 0.58
C HIS A 120 -19.01 -36.89 -0.21
N PRO A 121 -18.06 -36.17 0.43
CA PRO A 121 -16.86 -35.62 -0.23
C PRO A 121 -16.01 -36.62 -1.04
N CYS A 122 -16.04 -37.91 -0.70
CA CYS A 122 -15.35 -38.97 -1.46
C CYS A 122 -15.83 -39.12 -2.92
N PHE A 123 -17.06 -38.71 -3.24
CA PHE A 123 -17.62 -38.77 -4.60
C PHE A 123 -17.26 -37.56 -5.46
N LEU A 124 -16.46 -36.61 -4.94
CA LEU A 124 -15.86 -35.57 -5.77
C LEU A 124 -15.03 -36.21 -6.89
N SER A 125 -15.25 -35.74 -8.11
CA SER A 125 -14.63 -36.24 -9.33
C SER A 125 -14.24 -35.06 -10.23
N THR A 126 -13.33 -35.28 -11.18
CA THR A 126 -12.90 -34.26 -12.14
C THR A 126 -14.08 -33.62 -12.88
N LEU A 127 -15.10 -34.40 -13.25
CA LEU A 127 -16.33 -33.91 -13.89
C LEU A 127 -17.09 -32.88 -13.03
N ILE A 128 -17.18 -33.10 -11.71
CA ILE A 128 -17.82 -32.17 -10.78
C ILE A 128 -17.02 -30.86 -10.70
N LEU A 129 -15.69 -30.94 -10.69
CA LEU A 129 -14.81 -29.77 -10.71
C LEU A 129 -14.96 -28.99 -12.02
N ASP A 130 -14.98 -29.67 -13.17
CA ASP A 130 -15.12 -29.00 -14.48
C ASP A 130 -16.49 -28.35 -14.68
N ASN A 131 -17.58 -29.03 -14.33
CA ASN A 131 -18.93 -28.47 -14.43
C ASN A 131 -19.14 -27.28 -13.47
N SER A 132 -18.73 -27.42 -12.20
CA SER A 132 -18.84 -26.34 -11.21
C SER A 132 -17.97 -25.13 -11.59
N PHE A 133 -16.83 -25.36 -12.24
CA PHE A 133 -16.02 -24.30 -12.82
C PHE A 133 -16.70 -23.64 -14.03
N LYS A 134 -17.30 -24.41 -14.95
CA LYS A 134 -18.01 -23.87 -16.12
C LYS A 134 -19.13 -22.89 -15.68
N ILE A 135 -19.94 -23.29 -14.70
CA ILE A 135 -20.97 -22.43 -14.09
C ILE A 135 -20.36 -21.17 -13.47
N LEU A 136 -19.21 -21.28 -12.79
CA LEU A 136 -18.48 -20.12 -12.28
C LEU A 136 -17.99 -19.22 -13.42
N ALA A 137 -17.51 -19.79 -14.53
CA ALA A 137 -16.91 -19.04 -15.63
C ALA A 137 -17.93 -18.22 -16.40
N GLU A 138 -19.12 -18.77 -16.64
CA GLU A 138 -20.27 -18.08 -17.24
C GLU A 138 -20.78 -16.91 -16.36
N ASN A 139 -20.59 -17.00 -15.04
CA ASN A 139 -21.15 -16.07 -14.05
C ASN A 139 -20.12 -15.12 -13.40
N SER A 140 -18.87 -15.08 -13.90
CA SER A 140 -17.79 -14.27 -13.35
C SER A 140 -17.05 -13.45 -14.41
N SER A 141 -16.27 -12.46 -13.97
CA SER A 141 -15.47 -11.65 -14.90
C SER A 141 -14.38 -12.52 -15.52
N LYS A 142 -14.23 -12.44 -16.86
CA LYS A 142 -13.14 -13.07 -17.62
C LYS A 142 -11.76 -12.77 -17.04
N THR A 143 -11.60 -11.63 -16.36
CA THR A 143 -10.36 -11.21 -15.70
C THR A 143 -9.95 -12.09 -14.51
N ASN A 144 -10.92 -12.70 -13.81
CA ASN A 144 -10.71 -13.38 -12.53
C ASN A 144 -10.69 -14.92 -12.66
N LEU A 145 -11.09 -15.45 -13.82
CA LEU A 145 -11.07 -16.89 -14.13
C LEU A 145 -9.74 -17.58 -13.78
N PRO A 146 -8.55 -16.98 -14.05
CA PRO A 146 -7.29 -17.62 -13.71
C PRO A 146 -7.07 -17.81 -12.19
N ASP A 147 -7.50 -16.85 -11.37
CA ASP A 147 -7.37 -16.93 -9.90
C ASP A 147 -8.32 -17.99 -9.32
N HIS A 148 -9.50 -18.11 -9.92
CA HIS A 148 -10.44 -19.19 -9.63
C HIS A 148 -9.85 -20.55 -10.04
N ALA A 149 -9.29 -20.67 -11.24
CA ALA A 149 -8.70 -21.92 -11.74
C ALA A 149 -7.50 -22.38 -10.88
N GLY A 150 -6.63 -21.43 -10.48
CA GLY A 150 -5.54 -21.70 -9.55
C GLY A 150 -6.00 -22.08 -8.14
N THR A 151 -7.19 -21.63 -7.72
CA THR A 151 -7.80 -22.05 -6.45
C THR A 151 -8.38 -23.47 -6.55
N TYR A 152 -9.04 -23.82 -7.66
CA TYR A 152 -9.49 -25.20 -7.92
C TYR A 152 -8.30 -26.17 -7.92
N LEU A 153 -7.23 -25.85 -8.63
CA LEU A 153 -6.02 -26.68 -8.70
C LEU A 153 -5.37 -26.89 -7.32
N ARG A 154 -5.19 -25.81 -6.52
CA ARG A 154 -4.65 -25.91 -5.16
C ARG A 154 -5.49 -26.81 -4.26
N LEU A 155 -6.81 -26.69 -4.32
CA LEU A 155 -7.71 -27.53 -3.52
C LEU A 155 -7.65 -29.00 -3.98
N GLN A 156 -7.62 -29.25 -5.30
CA GLN A 156 -7.39 -30.58 -5.87
C GLN A 156 -6.07 -31.22 -5.38
N GLU A 157 -4.96 -30.48 -5.41
CA GLU A 157 -3.66 -30.96 -4.90
C GLU A 157 -3.72 -31.32 -3.42
N MET A 158 -4.49 -30.58 -2.62
CA MET A 158 -4.74 -30.89 -1.21
C MET A 158 -5.55 -32.18 -1.05
N LEU A 159 -6.63 -32.39 -1.82
CA LEU A 159 -7.43 -33.62 -1.77
C LEU A 159 -6.64 -34.84 -2.25
N ASN A 160 -5.94 -34.72 -3.38
CA ASN A 160 -5.16 -35.81 -3.99
C ASN A 160 -4.04 -36.30 -3.06
N HIS A 161 -3.46 -35.43 -2.23
CA HIS A 161 -2.45 -35.82 -1.24
C HIS A 161 -2.99 -36.81 -0.19
N TYR A 162 -4.25 -36.65 0.23
CA TYR A 162 -4.89 -37.53 1.20
C TYR A 162 -5.60 -38.74 0.56
N ALA A 163 -5.83 -38.71 -0.76
CA ALA A 163 -6.27 -39.85 -1.57
C ALA A 163 -7.49 -40.61 -1.01
N PHE A 164 -8.53 -39.88 -0.57
CA PHE A 164 -9.82 -40.44 -0.11
C PHE A 164 -10.94 -40.37 -1.15
N THR A 165 -10.76 -39.65 -2.26
CA THR A 165 -11.66 -39.65 -3.42
C THR A 165 -11.61 -40.97 -4.17
N GLU A 166 -12.62 -41.28 -4.98
CA GLU A 166 -12.65 -42.55 -5.73
C GLU A 166 -11.60 -42.65 -6.83
N LYS A 167 -11.26 -41.51 -7.43
CA LYS A 167 -10.21 -41.33 -8.43
C LYS A 167 -9.38 -40.11 -8.09
N THR A 168 -8.18 -40.01 -8.66
CA THR A 168 -7.40 -38.78 -8.69
C THR A 168 -8.19 -37.67 -9.38
N LEU A 169 -8.22 -36.49 -8.76
CA LEU A 169 -8.81 -35.30 -9.37
C LEU A 169 -7.80 -34.69 -10.35
N GLU A 170 -8.23 -34.43 -11.58
CA GLU A 170 -7.38 -34.05 -12.72
C GLU A 170 -7.88 -32.79 -13.45
N PHE A 171 -8.53 -31.89 -12.72
CA PHE A 171 -8.95 -30.57 -13.20
C PHE A 171 -7.75 -29.82 -13.80
N SER A 172 -7.89 -29.45 -15.08
CA SER A 172 -6.76 -29.02 -15.91
C SER A 172 -7.12 -27.85 -16.84
N GLN A 173 -8.04 -26.98 -16.42
CA GLN A 173 -8.46 -25.83 -17.21
C GLN A 173 -7.38 -24.73 -17.26
N LYS A 174 -6.68 -24.65 -18.39
CA LYS A 174 -5.59 -23.70 -18.66
C LYS A 174 -6.14 -22.37 -19.19
N TYR A 175 -6.48 -21.46 -18.28
CA TYR A 175 -6.76 -20.06 -18.66
C TYR A 175 -5.46 -19.28 -18.83
N LEU A 176 -5.27 -18.70 -20.02
CA LEU A 176 -4.34 -17.60 -20.17
C LEU A 176 -4.81 -16.43 -19.32
N TYR A 177 -3.90 -15.84 -18.54
CA TYR A 177 -4.18 -14.59 -17.82
C TYR A 177 -4.38 -13.46 -18.83
N ILE A 178 -5.66 -13.19 -19.11
CA ILE A 178 -6.14 -12.15 -20.04
C ILE A 178 -5.69 -10.76 -19.56
N ASN A 179 -5.71 -10.53 -18.25
CA ASN A 179 -5.12 -9.32 -17.65
C ASN A 179 -3.68 -9.56 -17.21
N ALA A 180 -2.77 -8.67 -17.65
CA ALA A 180 -1.39 -8.61 -17.18
C ALA A 180 -1.26 -8.44 -15.64
N ARG A 181 -2.33 -8.03 -14.94
CA ARG A 181 -2.33 -7.86 -13.48
C ARG A 181 -2.29 -9.16 -12.68
N ASN A 182 -2.86 -10.25 -13.19
CA ASN A 182 -3.07 -11.46 -12.37
C ASN A 182 -2.01 -12.54 -12.63
N ARG A 183 -1.20 -12.45 -13.71
CA ARG A 183 -0.02 -13.31 -13.92
C ARG A 183 0.92 -13.26 -12.71
N THR A 184 1.39 -14.41 -12.24
CA THR A 184 2.50 -14.47 -11.28
C THR A 184 3.76 -13.82 -11.88
N PRO A 185 4.63 -13.18 -11.07
CA PRO A 185 5.78 -12.42 -11.60
C PRO A 185 6.71 -13.24 -12.51
N ASN A 186 6.89 -14.53 -12.26
CA ASN A 186 7.70 -15.40 -13.12
C ASN A 186 6.99 -15.75 -14.43
N ALA A 187 5.67 -16.00 -14.43
CA ALA A 187 4.91 -16.25 -15.66
C ALA A 187 4.80 -15.01 -16.57
N LYS A 188 4.97 -13.80 -16.02
CA LYS A 188 5.22 -12.60 -16.83
C LYS A 188 6.59 -12.69 -17.50
N LYS A 189 7.64 -12.94 -16.73
CA LYS A 189 9.04 -12.93 -17.19
C LYS A 189 9.32 -13.96 -18.28
N THR A 190 8.85 -15.20 -18.14
CA THR A 190 9.13 -16.23 -19.15
C THR A 190 8.53 -15.92 -20.52
N LYS A 191 7.43 -15.14 -20.59
CA LYS A 191 6.85 -14.72 -21.87
C LYS A 191 7.34 -13.34 -22.32
N ALA A 192 7.52 -12.40 -21.38
CA ALA A 192 8.10 -11.09 -21.67
C ALA A 192 9.56 -11.20 -22.18
N PHE A 193 10.38 -12.14 -21.71
CA PHE A 193 11.71 -12.38 -22.29
C PHE A 193 11.70 -12.89 -23.73
N ILE A 194 10.56 -13.43 -24.20
CA ILE A 194 10.39 -13.92 -25.58
C ILE A 194 9.90 -12.77 -26.48
N ASP A 195 9.09 -11.85 -25.95
CA ASP A 195 8.46 -10.77 -26.70
C ASP A 195 9.21 -9.40 -26.61
N GLN A 196 10.00 -9.14 -25.56
CA GLN A 196 10.66 -7.85 -25.29
C GLN A 196 11.99 -7.63 -26.04
N LEU A 197 11.93 -7.54 -27.37
CA LEU A 197 12.92 -6.77 -28.15
C LEU A 197 12.39 -5.38 -28.56
N GLU A 198 11.07 -5.16 -28.52
CA GLU A 198 10.43 -3.86 -28.78
C GLU A 198 9.33 -3.62 -27.72
N LEU A 199 9.24 -2.38 -27.20
CA LEU A 199 8.28 -1.97 -26.17
C LEU A 199 7.24 -1.03 -26.78
N ASP A 200 5.95 -1.31 -26.51
CA ASP A 200 4.83 -0.55 -27.04
C ASP A 200 4.25 0.41 -25.98
N GLU A 201 3.96 1.66 -26.36
CA GLU A 201 3.55 2.72 -25.40
C GLU A 201 2.09 2.57 -24.90
N ASP A 202 1.27 1.79 -25.59
CA ASP A 202 -0.16 1.62 -25.29
C ASP A 202 -0.47 0.67 -24.12
N ASP A 203 0.54 -0.04 -23.57
CA ASP A 203 0.36 -0.96 -22.44
C ASP A 203 0.26 -0.25 -21.07
N ILE A 204 0.35 1.08 -21.05
CA ILE A 204 0.15 1.92 -19.86
C ILE A 204 -1.35 2.18 -19.66
N ASP A 205 -1.94 1.52 -18.68
CA ASP A 205 -3.34 1.70 -18.26
C ASP A 205 -3.59 3.12 -17.67
N LYS A 206 -3.79 4.10 -18.57
CA LYS A 206 -3.91 5.56 -18.31
C LYS A 206 -4.99 5.89 -17.28
N GLU A 207 -6.03 5.06 -17.13
CA GLU A 207 -7.09 5.24 -16.12
C GLU A 207 -6.59 5.15 -14.66
N LYS A 208 -5.36 4.68 -14.42
CA LYS A 208 -4.83 4.44 -13.05
C LYS A 208 -3.67 5.34 -12.66
N LEU A 209 -3.51 6.45 -13.39
CA LEU A 209 -2.55 7.50 -13.09
C LEU A 209 -3.26 8.74 -12.53
N ILE A 210 -2.50 9.60 -11.84
CA ILE A 210 -2.91 10.97 -11.56
C ILE A 210 -2.76 11.73 -12.88
N SER A 211 -3.84 12.32 -13.38
CA SER A 211 -3.75 13.25 -14.51
C SER A 211 -3.02 14.52 -14.09
N ILE A 212 -2.45 15.23 -15.07
CA ILE A 212 -1.82 16.55 -14.84
C ILE A 212 -2.84 17.51 -14.19
N ARG A 213 -4.12 17.45 -14.58
CA ARG A 213 -5.16 18.31 -14.01
C ARG A 213 -5.49 17.98 -12.57
N THR A 214 -5.65 16.70 -12.21
CA THR A 214 -5.77 16.26 -10.82
C THR A 214 -4.53 16.67 -10.01
N PHE A 215 -3.31 16.57 -10.57
CA PHE A 215 -2.09 16.99 -9.88
C PHE A 215 -2.07 18.50 -9.58
N ILE A 216 -2.42 19.33 -10.57
CA ILE A 216 -2.57 20.79 -10.39
C ILE A 216 -3.64 21.09 -9.33
N ASN A 217 -4.78 20.42 -9.39
CA ASN A 217 -5.85 20.58 -8.39
C ASN A 217 -5.38 20.19 -6.98
N ILE A 218 -4.55 19.15 -6.83
CA ILE A 218 -3.92 18.77 -5.55
C ILE A 218 -2.95 19.86 -5.07
N ALA A 219 -2.14 20.44 -5.96
CA ALA A 219 -1.26 21.56 -5.61
C ALA A 219 -2.07 22.80 -5.19
N SER A 220 -3.21 23.09 -5.83
CA SER A 220 -4.12 24.17 -5.43
C SER A 220 -4.68 23.98 -4.01
N LEU A 221 -4.90 22.74 -3.56
CA LEU A 221 -5.39 22.46 -2.20
C LEU A 221 -4.44 22.95 -1.11
N ILE A 222 -3.13 23.10 -1.38
CA ILE A 222 -2.14 23.60 -0.41
C ILE A 222 -2.54 25.00 0.09
N ASN A 223 -3.06 25.84 -0.80
CA ASN A 223 -3.49 27.20 -0.48
C ASN A 223 -4.99 27.31 -0.14
N LEU A 224 -5.80 26.33 -0.56
CA LEU A 224 -7.25 26.36 -0.37
C LEU A 224 -7.72 25.70 0.93
N CYS A 225 -7.03 24.67 1.43
CA CYS A 225 -7.43 23.93 2.64
C CYS A 225 -7.45 24.82 3.88
N GLU A 226 -8.64 25.04 4.44
CA GLU A 226 -8.85 25.94 5.58
C GLU A 226 -8.64 25.20 6.90
N ARG A 227 -9.26 24.02 7.04
CA ARG A 227 -9.39 23.31 8.32
C ARG A 227 -8.15 22.48 8.63
N ASN A 228 -7.80 22.34 9.90
CA ASN A 228 -6.69 21.49 10.33
C ASN A 228 -6.84 20.03 9.83
N SER A 229 -8.04 19.46 9.91
CA SER A 229 -8.32 18.10 9.39
C SER A 229 -8.15 17.97 7.87
N GLU A 230 -8.42 19.03 7.11
CA GLU A 230 -8.20 19.08 5.65
C GLU A 230 -6.70 19.16 5.34
N LYS A 231 -5.95 20.00 6.06
CA LYS A 231 -4.49 20.13 5.94
C LYS A 231 -3.75 18.84 6.31
N ILE A 232 -4.17 18.14 7.37
CA ILE A 232 -3.59 16.84 7.76
C ILE A 232 -3.84 15.78 6.67
N LEU A 233 -5.06 15.72 6.12
CA LEU A 233 -5.39 14.80 5.02
C LEU A 233 -4.65 15.13 3.71
N LEU A 234 -4.40 16.42 3.44
CA LEU A 234 -3.57 16.85 2.32
C LEU A 234 -2.11 16.45 2.52
N ASN A 235 -1.52 16.70 3.69
CA ASN A 235 -0.17 16.27 4.04
C ASN A 235 -0.01 14.74 3.93
N PHE A 236 -1.01 13.97 4.35
CA PHE A 236 -1.07 12.52 4.13
C PHE A 236 -1.05 12.13 2.65
N LEU A 237 -1.82 12.84 1.81
CA LEU A 237 -1.83 12.63 0.35
C LEU A 237 -0.48 12.97 -0.29
N LEU A 238 0.12 14.10 0.07
CA LEU A 238 1.43 14.52 -0.43
C LEU A 238 2.51 13.48 -0.07
N LEU A 239 2.50 12.97 1.17
CA LEU A 239 3.42 11.91 1.59
C LEU A 239 3.25 10.63 0.77
N LEU A 240 2.02 10.24 0.41
CA LEU A 240 1.76 9.11 -0.49
C LEU A 240 2.24 9.35 -1.94
N ILE A 241 2.14 10.58 -2.44
CA ILE A 241 2.59 10.97 -3.79
C ILE A 241 4.12 10.99 -3.88
N VAL A 242 4.80 11.36 -2.79
CA VAL A 242 6.27 11.41 -2.73
C VAL A 242 6.88 10.03 -2.51
N THR A 243 6.33 9.22 -1.60
CA THR A 243 6.95 7.96 -1.15
C THR A 243 6.42 6.71 -1.85
N GLY A 244 5.17 6.74 -2.34
CA GLY A 244 4.50 5.57 -2.91
C GLY A 244 4.23 4.46 -1.89
N MET A 245 4.38 4.72 -0.59
CA MET A 245 4.05 3.79 0.49
C MET A 245 2.58 3.35 0.41
N ARG A 246 2.22 2.22 1.03
CA ARG A 246 0.81 1.83 1.12
C ARG A 246 0.13 2.76 2.14
N SER A 247 -1.11 3.17 1.88
CA SER A 247 -1.87 4.02 2.80
C SER A 247 -1.97 3.42 4.21
N THR A 248 -2.04 2.10 4.34
CA THR A 248 -2.02 1.39 5.63
C THR A 248 -0.68 1.43 6.36
N GLU A 249 0.43 1.64 5.64
CA GLU A 249 1.77 1.78 6.24
C GLU A 249 1.97 3.22 6.72
N VAL A 250 1.52 4.20 5.93
CA VAL A 250 1.55 5.63 6.29
C VAL A 250 0.67 5.94 7.51
N LEU A 251 -0.49 5.28 7.64
CA LEU A 251 -1.36 5.39 8.82
C LEU A 251 -0.75 4.83 10.12
N LEU A 252 0.30 4.01 10.03
CA LEU A 252 1.03 3.43 11.16
C LEU A 252 2.39 4.10 11.39
N LEU A 253 2.67 5.22 10.71
CA LEU A 253 3.88 6.00 10.99
C LEU A 253 3.79 6.64 12.36
N LYS A 254 4.91 6.57 13.08
CA LYS A 254 5.10 7.29 14.33
C LYS A 254 5.64 8.70 14.11
N THR A 255 5.52 9.55 15.13
CA THR A 255 6.10 10.91 15.17
C THR A 255 7.63 10.90 15.08
N ASP A 256 8.29 9.88 15.63
CA ASP A 256 9.75 9.67 15.65
C ASP A 256 10.29 8.88 14.44
N ALA A 257 9.44 8.57 13.45
CA ALA A 257 9.80 7.70 12.32
C ALA A 257 10.88 8.25 11.36
N LEU A 258 11.33 9.51 11.51
CA LEU A 258 12.35 10.10 10.66
C LEU A 258 13.77 9.76 11.15
N ILE A 259 14.53 9.06 10.31
CA ILE A 259 15.93 8.73 10.52
C ILE A 259 16.79 9.60 9.61
N LYS A 260 17.69 10.41 10.18
CA LYS A 260 18.70 11.15 9.42
C LYS A 260 20.04 10.44 9.53
N GLN A 261 20.67 10.12 8.39
CA GLN A 261 22.04 9.57 8.35
C GLN A 261 22.98 10.55 7.65
N PRO A 262 24.13 10.91 8.24
CA PRO A 262 25.08 11.83 7.60
C PRO A 262 25.66 11.19 6.33
N LEU A 263 25.73 11.96 5.24
CA LEU A 263 26.44 11.53 4.05
C LEU A 263 27.94 11.71 4.27
N LEU A 264 28.66 10.60 4.33
CA LEU A 264 30.12 10.59 4.50
C LEU A 264 30.81 10.59 3.13
N ASP A 265 31.90 11.34 3.01
CA ASP A 265 32.81 11.25 1.88
C ASP A 265 33.48 9.85 1.90
N PRO A 266 33.42 9.08 0.80
CA PRO A 266 33.99 7.73 0.75
C PRO A 266 35.53 7.70 0.80
N ILE A 267 36.22 8.84 0.65
CA ILE A 267 37.67 8.99 0.74
C ILE A 267 38.08 9.49 2.13
N THR A 268 37.53 10.63 2.60
CA THR A 268 37.93 11.22 3.89
C THR A 268 37.18 10.65 5.10
N LYS A 269 36.03 9.99 4.87
CA LYS A 269 35.05 9.56 5.89
C LYS A 269 34.44 10.70 6.72
N GLU A 270 34.71 11.95 6.35
CA GLU A 270 34.09 13.12 6.98
C GLU A 270 32.69 13.38 6.38
N GLN A 271 31.85 14.14 7.10
CA GLN A 271 30.52 14.46 6.59
C GLN A 271 30.61 15.49 5.45
N LEU A 272 30.08 15.13 4.28
CA LEU A 272 30.01 15.99 3.11
C LEU A 272 29.26 17.29 3.43
N THR A 273 29.89 18.41 3.12
CA THR A 273 29.28 19.76 3.16
C THR A 273 29.18 20.30 1.75
N LEU A 274 28.02 20.82 1.39
CA LEU A 274 27.75 21.44 0.09
C LEU A 274 27.18 22.83 0.39
N ASP A 275 27.86 23.87 -0.10
CA ASP A 275 27.57 25.28 0.22
C ASP A 275 27.47 25.57 1.73
N GLY A 276 28.32 24.91 2.53
CA GLY A 276 28.32 24.99 4.00
C GLY A 276 27.24 24.15 4.70
N ILE A 277 26.30 23.57 3.96
CA ILE A 277 25.22 22.72 4.50
C ILE A 277 25.68 21.26 4.56
N LYS A 278 25.68 20.70 5.77
CA LYS A 278 25.95 19.30 6.05
C LYS A 278 24.91 18.39 5.39
N GLN A 279 25.37 17.52 4.50
CA GLN A 279 24.53 16.62 3.71
C GLN A 279 24.13 15.39 4.54
N TYR A 280 22.90 14.90 4.32
CA TYR A 280 22.34 13.72 4.98
C TYR A 280 21.32 13.03 4.08
N THR A 281 21.13 11.73 4.27
CA THR A 281 19.99 10.98 3.72
C THR A 281 18.88 10.91 4.76
N LEU A 282 17.64 11.13 4.34
CA LEU A 282 16.45 10.97 5.16
C LEU A 282 15.80 9.61 4.88
N GLY A 283 15.50 8.86 5.93
CA GLY A 283 14.73 7.62 5.89
C GLY A 283 13.47 7.72 6.74
N ILE A 284 12.40 7.06 6.31
CA ILE A 284 11.15 6.91 7.07
C ILE A 284 11.07 5.47 7.55
N GLN A 285 11.07 5.23 8.87
CA GLN A 285 10.88 3.92 9.47
C GLN A 285 9.38 3.55 9.54
N TYR A 286 9.02 2.34 9.14
CA TYR A 286 7.62 1.88 9.14
C TYR A 286 7.47 0.37 9.36
N HIS A 287 6.29 -0.03 9.85
CA HIS A 287 5.88 -1.43 9.95
C HIS A 287 5.48 -1.95 8.56
N GLY A 288 6.30 -2.80 7.94
CA GLY A 288 6.05 -3.26 6.58
C GLY A 288 4.87 -4.22 6.48
N ALA A 289 3.93 -4.00 5.55
CA ALA A 289 2.73 -4.82 5.46
C ALA A 289 3.02 -6.28 5.04
N LYS A 290 2.23 -7.23 5.59
CA LYS A 290 2.33 -8.69 5.38
C LYS A 290 3.51 -9.40 6.09
N GLY A 291 3.94 -8.90 7.26
CA GLY A 291 5.04 -9.53 8.03
C GLY A 291 6.36 -9.39 7.29
N ALA A 292 6.73 -8.14 7.01
CA ALA A 292 7.89 -7.78 6.21
C ALA A 292 9.06 -7.27 7.08
N GLY A 293 8.93 -7.33 8.40
CA GLY A 293 9.73 -6.59 9.37
C GLY A 293 9.52 -5.07 9.36
N PHE A 294 10.13 -4.40 10.35
CA PHE A 294 10.42 -2.97 10.27
C PHE A 294 11.28 -2.69 9.04
N ARG A 295 10.95 -1.61 8.31
CA ARG A 295 11.71 -1.17 7.12
C ARG A 295 11.94 0.33 7.16
N ILE A 296 12.98 0.75 6.45
CA ILE A 296 13.27 2.16 6.19
C ILE A 296 13.01 2.42 4.72
N HIS A 297 12.16 3.41 4.42
CA HIS A 297 12.01 3.96 3.08
C HIS A 297 12.91 5.19 2.96
N TRP A 298 14.00 5.07 2.19
CA TRP A 298 14.90 6.18 1.91
C TRP A 298 14.24 7.17 0.94
N VAL A 299 14.19 8.43 1.35
CA VAL A 299 13.54 9.53 0.63
C VAL A 299 14.48 10.06 -0.45
N GLU A 300 13.92 10.39 -1.63
CA GLU A 300 14.66 11.05 -2.70
C GLU A 300 15.13 12.46 -2.25
N PRO A 301 16.40 12.89 -2.47
CA PRO A 301 16.93 14.14 -1.93
C PRO A 301 16.09 15.38 -2.23
N LEU A 302 15.55 15.48 -3.44
CA LEU A 302 14.69 16.59 -3.87
C LEU A 302 13.38 16.68 -3.07
N ALA A 303 12.97 15.58 -2.42
CA ALA A 303 11.75 15.50 -1.63
C ALA A 303 12.01 15.53 -0.11
N VAL A 304 13.26 15.55 0.35
CA VAL A 304 13.63 15.57 1.78
C VAL A 304 12.94 16.73 2.51
N ASN A 305 13.13 17.96 2.04
CA ASN A 305 12.52 19.16 2.64
C ASN A 305 10.99 19.08 2.70
N LEU A 306 10.35 18.48 1.70
CA LEU A 306 8.90 18.31 1.67
C LEU A 306 8.43 17.27 2.70
N VAL A 307 9.14 16.15 2.86
CA VAL A 307 8.84 15.14 3.89
C VAL A 307 9.03 15.72 5.30
N GLU A 308 10.11 16.46 5.55
CA GLU A 308 10.32 17.11 6.85
C GLU A 308 9.22 18.15 7.15
N THR A 309 8.87 18.98 6.17
CA THR A 309 7.77 19.95 6.27
C THR A 309 6.43 19.27 6.55
N ILE A 310 6.14 18.13 5.90
CA ILE A 310 4.93 17.33 6.15
C ILE A 310 4.91 16.84 7.60
N PHE A 311 5.99 16.24 8.10
CA PHE A 311 6.06 15.75 9.48
C PHE A 311 5.89 16.88 10.49
N GLN A 312 6.63 17.99 10.33
CA GLN A 312 6.54 19.16 11.19
C GLN A 312 5.12 19.76 11.19
N SER A 313 4.55 19.99 10.00
CA SER A 313 3.20 20.55 9.84
C SER A 313 2.13 19.65 10.47
N VAL A 314 2.20 18.33 10.27
CA VAL A 314 1.24 17.40 10.88
C VAL A 314 1.40 17.37 12.40
N ILE A 315 2.62 17.34 12.93
CA ILE A 315 2.88 17.35 14.37
C ILE A 315 2.31 18.63 15.02
N GLU A 316 2.56 19.79 14.41
CA GLU A 316 2.07 21.09 14.88
C GLU A 316 0.53 21.19 14.81
N LEU A 317 -0.09 20.78 13.70
CA LEU A 317 -1.55 20.78 13.52
C LEU A 317 -2.30 19.82 14.47
N THR A 318 -1.61 18.85 15.07
CA THR A 318 -2.18 17.86 15.99
C THR A 318 -1.63 17.96 17.41
N LYS A 319 -0.89 19.03 17.72
CA LYS A 319 -0.27 19.27 19.05
C LYS A 319 -1.29 19.23 20.19
N GLU A 320 -2.36 20.02 20.10
CA GLU A 320 -3.43 20.06 21.12
C GLU A 320 -4.10 18.69 21.30
N SER A 321 -4.31 17.94 20.21
CA SER A 321 -4.86 16.58 20.28
C SER A 321 -3.93 15.59 20.99
N ARG A 322 -2.60 15.76 20.87
CA ARG A 322 -1.62 14.95 21.62
C ARG A 322 -1.55 15.33 23.09
N GLU A 323 -1.56 16.63 23.40
CA GLU A 323 -1.57 17.12 24.78
C GLU A 323 -2.80 16.60 25.55
N HIS A 324 -3.97 16.56 24.89
CA HIS A 324 -5.19 15.95 25.44
C HIS A 324 -5.07 14.43 25.66
N LEU A 325 -4.49 13.68 24.70
CA LEU A 325 -4.25 12.24 24.86
C LEU A 325 -3.26 11.93 26.01
N GLN A 326 -2.17 12.69 26.09
CA GLN A 326 -1.18 12.58 27.17
C GLN A 326 -1.80 12.90 28.54
N TYR A 327 -2.72 13.87 28.60
CA TYR A 327 -3.48 14.19 29.81
C TYR A 327 -4.42 13.04 30.23
N ILE A 328 -5.15 12.43 29.30
CA ILE A 328 -5.97 11.23 29.60
C ILE A 328 -5.07 10.08 30.09
N ARG A 329 -3.91 9.88 29.46
CA ARG A 329 -2.98 8.81 29.86
C ARG A 329 -2.36 9.06 31.24
N SER A 330 -2.09 10.31 31.64
CA SER A 330 -1.55 10.63 32.96
C SER A 330 -2.53 10.32 34.11
N LYS A 331 -3.84 10.25 33.82
CA LYS A 331 -4.88 9.73 34.74
C LYS A 331 -5.03 8.20 34.73
N ASN A 332 -4.20 7.45 34.00
CA ASN A 332 -4.41 6.03 33.69
C ASN A 332 -5.78 5.72 33.05
N CYS A 333 -6.36 6.65 32.27
CA CYS A 333 -7.65 6.49 31.59
C CYS A 333 -8.86 6.18 32.50
N SER A 334 -8.85 6.64 33.77
CA SER A 334 -10.03 6.57 34.67
C SER A 334 -11.29 7.14 34.01
N ASP A 335 -11.10 8.30 33.39
CA ASP A 335 -12.07 9.11 32.71
C ASP A 335 -11.42 9.77 31.47
N PHE A 336 -12.27 10.22 30.55
CA PHE A 336 -11.87 10.83 29.29
C PHE A 336 -12.28 12.30 29.23
N LEU A 337 -12.41 12.94 30.40
CA LEU A 337 -12.74 14.35 30.51
C LEU A 337 -11.53 15.21 30.06
N PRO A 338 -11.75 16.27 29.26
CA PRO A 338 -10.70 17.24 28.94
C PRO A 338 -10.27 18.04 30.17
N LYS A 339 -8.99 18.38 30.26
CA LYS A 339 -8.38 19.13 31.38
C LYS A 339 -9.18 20.37 31.80
N VAL A 340 -9.66 21.16 30.83
CA VAL A 340 -10.46 22.37 31.06
C VAL A 340 -11.73 22.09 31.88
N ILE A 341 -12.31 20.90 31.68
CA ILE A 341 -13.53 20.45 32.37
C ILE A 341 -13.23 19.90 33.76
N ASP A 342 -12.11 19.21 33.95
CA ASP A 342 -11.71 18.70 35.27
C ASP A 342 -11.35 19.82 36.24
N GLU A 343 -10.74 20.90 35.75
CA GLU A 343 -10.37 22.09 36.53
C GLU A 343 -11.58 22.88 37.04
N ILE A 344 -12.78 22.69 36.47
CA ILE A 344 -14.04 23.23 37.00
C ILE A 344 -14.31 22.57 38.35
N ARG A 345 -14.46 23.35 39.43
CA ARG A 345 -14.67 22.80 40.79
C ARG A 345 -16.03 22.15 41.00
N GLU A 346 -16.99 22.45 40.13
CA GLU A 346 -18.37 21.98 40.21
C GLU A 346 -18.51 20.61 39.50
N ASP A 347 -19.39 19.75 40.03
CA ASP A 347 -19.67 18.43 39.44
C ASP A 347 -20.57 18.49 38.19
N PHE A 348 -21.16 19.66 37.94
CA PHE A 348 -22.04 19.95 36.80
C PHE A 348 -21.43 21.05 35.92
N ILE A 349 -21.76 21.00 34.62
CA ILE A 349 -21.17 21.86 33.58
C ILE A 349 -22.28 22.43 32.69
N GLU A 350 -22.19 23.70 32.27
CA GLU A 350 -23.16 24.30 31.36
C GLU A 350 -22.93 23.81 29.91
N LEU A 351 -24.01 23.73 29.13
CA LEU A 351 -23.97 23.36 27.71
C LEU A 351 -23.03 24.22 26.85
N ASP A 352 -22.80 25.48 27.22
CA ASP A 352 -21.91 26.38 26.45
C ASP A 352 -20.43 26.05 26.66
N ASP A 353 -20.01 25.59 27.85
CA ASP A 353 -18.62 25.19 28.16
C ASP A 353 -18.16 23.94 27.38
N PHE A 354 -19.12 23.23 26.77
CA PHE A 354 -18.84 22.09 25.89
C PHE A 354 -18.18 22.56 24.58
N VAL A 355 -18.35 23.83 24.19
CA VAL A 355 -17.74 24.40 22.97
C VAL A 355 -16.27 24.70 23.22
N GLY A 356 -15.40 24.21 22.35
CA GLY A 356 -13.95 24.35 22.51
C GLY A 356 -13.33 23.32 23.47
N SER A 357 -14.13 22.70 24.34
CA SER A 357 -13.70 21.62 25.26
C SER A 357 -14.07 20.23 24.72
N ILE A 358 -15.35 19.95 24.51
CA ILE A 358 -15.86 18.64 24.04
C ILE A 358 -16.14 18.66 22.54
N PHE A 359 -16.76 19.74 22.06
CA PHE A 359 -17.13 19.91 20.65
C PHE A 359 -16.38 21.07 20.02
N ASN A 360 -15.87 20.85 18.81
CA ASN A 360 -15.29 21.89 17.96
C ASN A 360 -16.30 22.21 16.84
N ILE A 361 -16.72 23.48 16.73
CA ILE A 361 -17.86 23.89 15.89
C ILE A 361 -17.53 25.20 15.17
N GLY A 362 -17.85 25.25 13.87
CA GLY A 362 -17.62 26.45 13.06
C GLY A 362 -18.60 27.55 13.42
N ILE A 363 -18.14 28.81 13.38
CA ILE A 363 -18.95 29.99 13.71
C ILE A 363 -20.15 30.07 12.77
N HIS A 364 -21.34 29.74 13.27
CA HIS A 364 -22.59 29.71 12.53
C HIS A 364 -23.74 30.25 13.38
N LYS A 365 -24.74 30.89 12.75
CA LYS A 365 -25.91 31.49 13.45
C LYS A 365 -26.80 30.50 14.24
N LYS A 366 -26.47 29.20 14.29
CA LYS A 366 -27.27 28.11 14.89
C LYS A 366 -26.50 27.19 15.86
N THR A 367 -25.31 27.58 16.33
CA THR A 367 -24.41 26.74 17.17
C THR A 367 -25.14 26.05 18.33
N ARG A 368 -25.89 26.78 19.19
CA ARG A 368 -26.58 26.20 20.36
C ARG A 368 -27.48 25.02 19.98
N SER A 369 -28.25 25.11 18.89
CA SER A 369 -29.14 24.01 18.46
C SER A 369 -28.40 22.76 17.98
N TYR A 370 -27.19 22.91 17.42
CA TYR A 370 -26.34 21.76 17.07
C TYR A 370 -25.75 21.11 18.32
N ILE A 371 -25.29 21.90 19.30
CA ILE A 371 -24.78 21.40 20.58
C ILE A 371 -25.88 20.64 21.31
N THR A 372 -27.08 21.22 21.47
CA THR A 372 -28.21 20.52 22.10
C THR A 372 -28.57 19.24 21.35
N THR A 373 -28.39 19.19 20.02
CA THR A 373 -28.63 17.98 19.23
C THR A 373 -27.54 16.92 19.41
N ALA A 374 -26.28 17.33 19.54
CA ALA A 374 -25.15 16.42 19.80
C ALA A 374 -25.20 15.85 21.23
N ALA A 375 -25.57 16.68 22.21
CA ALA A 375 -25.73 16.32 23.62
C ALA A 375 -27.06 15.62 23.96
N LYS A 376 -27.91 15.27 22.97
CA LYS A 376 -29.24 14.63 23.20
C LYS A 376 -29.18 13.34 24.01
N ASN A 377 -28.06 12.62 23.96
CA ASN A 377 -27.89 11.34 24.62
C ASN A 377 -27.27 11.49 26.03
N ILE A 378 -27.05 12.72 26.52
CA ILE A 378 -26.55 12.99 27.86
C ILE A 378 -27.74 13.38 28.75
N PRO A 379 -27.98 12.69 29.88
CA PRO A 379 -28.96 13.09 30.88
C PRO A 379 -28.79 14.56 31.30
N ILE A 380 -29.89 15.30 31.31
CA ILE A 380 -29.89 16.70 31.77
C ILE A 380 -30.08 16.68 33.28
N PHE A 381 -29.12 17.25 34.01
CA PHE A 381 -29.15 17.31 35.47
C PHE A 381 -30.04 18.45 35.99
N LYS A 382 -29.96 19.63 35.35
CA LYS A 382 -30.70 20.83 35.76
C LYS A 382 -30.97 21.72 34.56
N GLU A 383 -32.14 22.36 34.55
CA GLU A 383 -32.46 23.45 33.62
C GLU A 383 -32.78 24.73 34.40
N VAL A 384 -32.26 25.86 33.94
CA VAL A 384 -32.51 27.19 34.55
C VAL A 384 -33.02 28.14 33.48
N TYR A 385 -34.20 28.73 33.71
CA TYR A 385 -34.79 29.72 32.79
C TYR A 385 -34.35 31.14 33.14
N ILE A 386 -33.55 31.77 32.27
CA ILE A 386 -33.08 33.14 32.46
C ILE A 386 -33.98 34.12 31.71
N LYS A 387 -34.91 34.74 32.46
CA LYS A 387 -35.86 35.76 31.96
C LYS A 387 -35.19 36.92 31.21
N LYS A 388 -33.95 37.29 31.55
CA LYS A 388 -33.20 38.39 30.87
C LYS A 388 -32.88 38.12 29.39
N ASN A 389 -32.75 36.85 28.98
CA ASN A 389 -32.30 36.47 27.64
C ASN A 389 -33.30 35.59 26.86
N ASN A 390 -34.45 35.23 27.45
CA ASN A 390 -35.37 34.20 26.91
C ASN A 390 -34.63 32.88 26.57
N LYS A 391 -33.67 32.49 27.42
CA LYS A 391 -32.86 31.27 27.29
C LYS A 391 -33.12 30.31 28.45
N THR A 392 -33.06 29.02 28.14
CA THR A 392 -32.97 27.95 29.12
C THR A 392 -31.56 27.38 29.06
N ASP A 393 -30.84 27.48 30.16
CA ASP A 393 -29.49 26.98 30.30
C ASP A 393 -29.54 25.59 30.94
N LYS A 394 -28.77 24.66 30.37
CA LYS A 394 -28.83 23.22 30.67
C LYS A 394 -27.50 22.79 31.26
N TYR A 395 -27.57 22.10 32.39
CA TYR A 395 -26.41 21.59 33.13
C TYR A 395 -26.39 20.07 33.11
N TYR A 396 -25.18 19.50 33.06
CA TYR A 396 -24.91 18.07 32.89
C TYR A 396 -23.84 17.62 33.89
N LEU A 397 -23.95 16.42 34.46
CA LEU A 397 -22.96 15.90 35.40
C LEU A 397 -21.70 15.43 34.67
N LYS A 398 -20.52 15.64 35.27
CA LYS A 398 -19.23 15.14 34.78
C LYS A 398 -19.23 13.65 34.49
N LYS A 399 -19.88 12.85 35.34
CA LYS A 399 -20.01 11.39 35.16
C LYS A 399 -20.73 11.05 33.84
N ASP A 400 -21.86 11.67 33.58
CA ASP A 400 -22.69 11.42 32.40
C ASP A 400 -21.98 11.87 31.11
N ILE A 401 -21.23 12.97 31.20
CA ILE A 401 -20.37 13.46 30.11
C ILE A 401 -19.25 12.45 29.80
N ASN A 402 -18.60 11.89 30.82
CA ASN A 402 -17.56 10.87 30.66
C ASN A 402 -18.12 9.59 30.00
N GLU A 403 -19.27 9.08 30.48
CA GLU A 403 -19.95 7.93 29.88
C GLU A 403 -20.31 8.19 28.40
N PHE A 404 -20.78 9.39 28.06
CA PHE A 404 -21.05 9.79 26.68
C PHE A 404 -19.78 9.80 25.81
N ILE A 405 -18.67 10.35 26.30
CA ILE A 405 -17.38 10.38 25.59
C ILE A 405 -16.86 8.96 25.34
N LYS A 406 -16.96 8.04 26.31
CA LYS A 406 -16.56 6.63 26.16
C LYS A 406 -17.33 5.92 25.05
N ASN A 407 -18.66 6.03 25.09
CA ASN A 407 -19.58 5.39 24.15
C ASN A 407 -19.38 5.83 22.68
N ILE A 408 -18.97 7.08 22.44
CA ILE A 408 -18.85 7.63 21.07
C ILE A 408 -17.70 7.03 20.27
N ALA A 409 -16.53 6.89 20.89
CA ALA A 409 -15.32 6.40 20.24
C ALA A 409 -15.04 4.91 20.52
N ASN A 410 -15.93 4.23 21.25
CA ASN A 410 -15.75 2.86 21.72
C ASN A 410 -14.48 2.71 22.58
N TYR A 411 -14.30 3.64 23.54
CA TYR A 411 -13.23 3.60 24.53
C TYR A 411 -13.49 2.58 25.67
N ASP A 412 -14.47 1.69 25.50
CA ASP A 412 -14.70 0.52 26.38
C ASP A 412 -13.81 -0.69 26.00
N SER A 413 -12.80 -0.47 25.17
CA SER A 413 -11.72 -1.40 24.85
C SER A 413 -10.74 -1.54 26.02
N GLU A 414 -10.16 -2.73 26.21
CA GLU A 414 -9.04 -2.99 27.15
C GLU A 414 -7.86 -2.02 26.92
N PHE A 415 -7.68 -1.58 25.67
CA PHE A 415 -6.74 -0.54 25.28
C PHE A 415 -7.51 0.56 24.52
N PRO A 416 -7.95 1.63 25.19
CA PRO A 416 -8.86 2.63 24.61
C PRO A 416 -8.15 3.69 23.75
N ILE A 417 -6.88 3.98 24.06
CA ILE A 417 -6.05 5.00 23.40
C ILE A 417 -4.78 4.41 22.77
N ASP A 418 -4.76 3.10 22.52
CA ASP A 418 -3.66 2.43 21.82
C ASP A 418 -4.18 1.72 20.56
N HIS A 419 -3.44 1.85 19.47
CA HIS A 419 -3.67 1.07 18.27
C HIS A 419 -3.05 -0.32 18.44
N VAL A 420 -3.90 -1.30 18.75
CA VAL A 420 -3.51 -2.70 18.92
C VAL A 420 -3.63 -3.44 17.60
N PHE A 421 -2.54 -4.06 17.13
CA PHE A 421 -2.53 -4.89 15.93
C PHE A 421 -1.55 -6.05 16.10
N ASN A 422 -1.84 -7.17 15.43
CA ASN A 422 -0.92 -8.30 15.42
C ASN A 422 0.11 -8.13 14.28
N TYR A 423 1.38 -8.16 14.64
CA TYR A 423 2.53 -8.12 13.75
C TYR A 423 3.36 -9.39 13.93
N GLU A 424 3.51 -10.17 12.84
CA GLU A 424 4.30 -11.40 12.81
C GLU A 424 3.96 -12.44 13.90
N GLY A 425 2.72 -12.44 14.39
CA GLY A 425 2.23 -13.33 15.46
C GLY A 425 2.31 -12.73 16.86
N ARG A 426 2.92 -11.55 17.03
CA ARG A 426 2.99 -10.80 18.29
C ARG A 426 1.93 -9.69 18.29
N ILE A 427 1.37 -9.39 19.46
CA ILE A 427 0.48 -8.24 19.62
C ILE A 427 1.36 -7.00 19.84
N GLU A 428 1.42 -6.13 18.84
CA GLU A 428 2.04 -4.80 18.95
C GLU A 428 0.99 -3.77 19.36
N LYS A 429 1.43 -2.75 20.09
CA LYS A 429 0.63 -1.62 20.54
C LYS A 429 1.38 -0.34 20.23
N ILE A 430 0.70 0.65 19.65
CA ILE A 430 1.22 2.00 19.44
C ILE A 430 0.25 2.97 20.08
N ALA A 431 0.73 3.82 20.98
CA ALA A 431 -0.07 4.85 21.62
C ALA A 431 -0.63 5.82 20.56
N PHE A 432 -1.88 6.32 20.72
CA PHE A 432 -2.46 7.25 19.74
C PHE A 432 -1.65 8.54 19.61
N GLU A 433 -1.05 9.04 20.70
CA GLU A 433 -0.18 10.22 20.66
C GLU A 433 1.13 9.99 19.88
N ASP A 434 1.64 8.75 19.84
CA ASP A 434 2.84 8.39 19.08
C ASP A 434 2.56 8.33 17.57
N LEU A 435 1.30 8.13 17.16
CA LEU A 435 0.94 8.09 15.74
C LEU A 435 1.05 9.49 15.11
N LEU A 436 1.65 9.55 13.93
CA LEU A 436 1.80 10.79 13.16
C LEU A 436 0.43 11.35 12.74
N PHE A 437 -0.46 10.49 12.24
CA PHE A 437 -1.76 10.88 11.67
C PHE A 437 -2.93 10.55 12.60
N ILE A 438 -3.35 11.54 13.39
CA ILE A 438 -4.52 11.51 14.28
C ILE A 438 -5.49 12.65 13.98
N HIS A 439 -6.76 12.50 14.38
CA HIS A 439 -7.77 13.56 14.25
C HIS A 439 -8.89 13.48 15.30
N GLU A 440 -9.54 14.61 15.56
CA GLU A 440 -10.80 14.68 16.31
C GLU A 440 -11.91 13.90 15.59
N PHE A 441 -12.74 13.14 16.30
CA PHE A 441 -13.79 12.33 15.70
C PHE A 441 -14.82 13.19 14.93
N LYS A 442 -15.18 12.72 13.72
CA LYS A 442 -15.97 13.42 12.67
C LYS A 442 -15.37 14.68 12.03
N SER A 443 -14.18 15.15 12.40
CA SER A 443 -13.55 16.35 11.80
C SER A 443 -13.25 16.24 10.30
N THR A 444 -13.20 15.02 9.76
CA THR A 444 -13.01 14.75 8.32
C THR A 444 -14.28 14.99 7.48
N SER A 445 -15.40 15.40 8.10
CA SER A 445 -16.65 15.69 7.40
C SER A 445 -16.61 17.06 6.73
N LEU A 446 -16.52 17.09 5.40
CA LEU A 446 -16.45 18.36 4.66
C LEU A 446 -17.80 19.11 4.61
N LYS A 447 -18.93 18.39 4.72
CA LYS A 447 -20.30 18.96 4.64
C LYS A 447 -20.65 19.93 5.79
N ARG A 448 -20.02 19.80 6.97
CA ARG A 448 -20.32 20.60 8.17
C ARG A 448 -19.04 20.78 8.99
N PHE A 449 -18.84 21.93 9.63
CA PHE A 449 -17.77 22.11 10.62
C PHE A 449 -18.28 21.67 11.99
N PHE A 450 -18.08 20.39 12.33
CA PHE A 450 -18.43 19.83 13.64
C PHE A 450 -17.55 18.60 13.93
N SER A 451 -16.90 18.57 15.08
CA SER A 451 -16.13 17.42 15.57
C SER A 451 -16.19 17.28 17.09
N PHE A 452 -15.90 16.07 17.56
CA PHE A 452 -15.77 15.74 18.97
C PHE A 452 -14.29 15.87 19.35
N LYS A 453 -13.93 17.01 19.93
CA LYS A 453 -12.55 17.35 20.31
C LYS A 453 -12.00 16.44 21.40
N ALA A 454 -12.86 16.06 22.36
CA ALA A 454 -12.51 15.12 23.43
C ALA A 454 -12.20 13.70 22.91
N ASN A 455 -12.66 13.33 21.71
CA ASN A 455 -12.46 12.01 21.11
C ASN A 455 -11.43 12.08 19.99
N VAL A 456 -10.15 11.87 20.31
CA VAL A 456 -9.07 11.78 19.32
C VAL A 456 -8.89 10.33 18.89
N ILE A 457 -8.81 10.08 17.57
CA ILE A 457 -8.65 8.76 16.97
C ILE A 457 -7.64 8.79 15.80
N PRO A 458 -7.00 7.65 15.47
CA PRO A 458 -6.20 7.53 14.25
C PRO A 458 -7.09 7.54 12.99
N PHE A 459 -6.55 8.06 11.88
CA PHE A 459 -7.24 8.04 10.59
C PHE A 459 -7.46 6.61 10.08
N GLN A 460 -8.55 6.42 9.35
CA GLN A 460 -8.85 5.18 8.61
C GLN A 460 -8.82 5.42 7.10
N ILE A 461 -8.61 4.34 6.33
CA ILE A 461 -8.55 4.42 4.86
C ILE A 461 -9.88 4.93 4.22
N THR A 462 -10.99 4.78 4.96
CA THR A 462 -12.32 5.32 4.63
C THR A 462 -12.36 6.86 4.67
N ASN A 463 -11.64 7.50 5.60
CA ASN A 463 -11.55 8.96 5.67
C ASN A 463 -10.86 9.52 4.41
N ILE A 464 -9.72 8.92 4.03
CA ILE A 464 -8.94 9.31 2.84
C ILE A 464 -9.74 9.08 1.55
N ASN A 465 -10.35 7.90 1.39
CA ASN A 465 -11.19 7.63 0.22
C ASN A 465 -12.42 8.56 0.15
N SER A 466 -12.97 9.00 1.29
CA SER A 466 -14.05 10.00 1.30
C SER A 466 -13.56 11.38 0.90
N PHE A 467 -12.43 11.83 1.45
CA PHE A 467 -11.78 13.10 1.14
C PHE A 467 -11.48 13.24 -0.36
N LEU A 468 -10.96 12.17 -0.98
CA LEU A 468 -10.57 12.14 -2.40
C LEU A 468 -11.72 11.85 -3.38
N GLY A 469 -12.96 11.68 -2.91
CA GLY A 469 -14.14 11.48 -3.77
C GLY A 469 -14.39 10.05 -4.25
N GLY A 470 -13.80 9.05 -3.58
CA GLY A 470 -14.10 7.62 -3.74
C GLY A 470 -15.31 7.13 -2.92
N SER A 471 -16.18 8.05 -2.46
CA SER A 471 -17.40 7.73 -1.70
C SER A 471 -18.53 8.67 -2.10
N ALA A 472 -19.77 8.37 -1.68
CA ALA A 472 -20.93 9.24 -1.89
C ALA A 472 -20.95 10.52 -1.01
N ASN A 473 -19.93 10.73 -0.16
CA ASN A 473 -19.78 11.96 0.60
C ASN A 473 -19.16 13.08 -0.25
N LEU A 474 -19.32 14.33 0.21
CA LEU A 474 -18.71 15.50 -0.42
C LEU A 474 -17.19 15.36 -0.37
N SER A 475 -16.51 15.42 -1.51
CA SER A 475 -15.05 15.37 -1.61
C SER A 475 -14.42 16.75 -1.44
N ILE A 476 -13.10 16.80 -1.23
CA ILE A 476 -12.35 18.06 -1.13
C ILE A 476 -12.36 18.82 -2.47
N PHE A 477 -12.27 18.08 -3.58
CA PHE A 477 -12.37 18.65 -4.93
C PHE A 477 -13.76 19.25 -5.18
N GLN A 478 -14.83 18.62 -4.67
CA GLN A 478 -16.17 19.19 -4.73
C GLN A 478 -16.35 20.41 -3.83
N LYS A 479 -15.77 20.41 -2.60
CA LYS A 479 -15.82 21.56 -1.68
C LYS A 479 -15.26 22.83 -2.34
N TYR A 480 -14.14 22.71 -3.07
CA TYR A 480 -13.42 23.82 -3.68
C TYR A 480 -13.66 23.99 -5.19
N ASN A 481 -14.68 23.33 -5.75
CA ASN A 481 -15.01 23.37 -7.18
C ASN A 481 -13.84 23.05 -8.13
N LEU A 482 -12.98 22.10 -7.73
CA LEU A 482 -11.81 21.67 -8.49
C LEU A 482 -12.21 20.62 -9.53
N LEU A 483 -12.30 21.08 -10.77
CA LEU A 483 -12.73 20.30 -11.93
C LEU A 483 -11.56 19.63 -12.64
N GLU A 484 -11.80 18.37 -13.02
CA GLU A 484 -10.97 17.55 -13.90
C GLU A 484 -11.14 17.96 -15.36
N ASN A 485 -12.41 18.11 -15.77
CA ASN A 485 -12.87 18.62 -17.06
C ASN A 485 -14.14 19.45 -16.78
N ASP A 486 -14.63 20.22 -17.76
CA ASP A 486 -15.78 21.15 -17.63
C ASP A 486 -17.06 20.56 -17.00
N LYS A 487 -17.20 19.24 -16.96
CA LYS A 487 -18.38 18.51 -16.45
C LYS A 487 -18.11 17.63 -15.22
N ALA A 488 -16.87 17.47 -14.77
CA ALA A 488 -16.51 16.47 -13.77
C ALA A 488 -15.46 16.98 -12.76
N TYR A 489 -15.71 16.73 -11.47
CA TYR A 489 -14.74 16.96 -10.39
C TYR A 489 -13.63 15.92 -10.40
N SER A 490 -12.40 16.32 -10.03
CA SER A 490 -11.31 15.38 -9.83
C SER A 490 -11.64 14.36 -8.74
N ARG A 491 -11.16 13.11 -8.92
CA ARG A 491 -11.36 12.00 -7.99
C ARG A 491 -10.10 11.15 -7.94
N LEU A 492 -9.76 10.65 -6.74
CA LEU A 492 -8.58 9.83 -6.55
C LEU A 492 -8.86 8.66 -5.59
N GLY A 493 -8.35 7.47 -5.91
CA GLY A 493 -8.29 6.35 -4.96
C GLY A 493 -7.00 6.42 -4.14
N SER A 494 -7.06 6.05 -2.86
CA SER A 494 -5.89 6.02 -1.96
C SER A 494 -4.71 5.15 -2.43
N HIS A 495 -4.94 4.23 -3.39
CA HIS A 495 -3.90 3.41 -4.02
C HIS A 495 -3.26 4.04 -5.28
N ILE A 496 -3.85 5.08 -5.86
CA ILE A 496 -3.39 5.67 -7.14
C ILE A 496 -2.01 6.35 -7.02
N PRO A 497 -1.66 7.11 -5.95
CA PRO A 497 -0.31 7.65 -5.78
C PRO A 497 0.79 6.59 -5.92
N ARG A 498 0.58 5.42 -5.30
CA ARG A 498 1.48 4.28 -5.44
C ARG A 498 1.54 3.75 -6.87
N HIS A 499 0.42 3.68 -7.59
CA HIS A 499 0.45 3.26 -9.00
C HIS A 499 1.28 4.22 -9.87
N ASN A 500 1.14 5.54 -9.69
CA ASN A 500 1.95 6.54 -10.41
C ASN A 500 3.45 6.32 -10.27
N ILE A 501 3.95 6.20 -9.03
CA ILE A 501 5.40 6.06 -8.84
C ILE A 501 5.88 4.72 -9.42
N ASN A 502 5.12 3.63 -9.31
CA ASN A 502 5.50 2.37 -9.95
C ASN A 502 5.59 2.51 -11.49
N THR A 503 4.66 3.24 -12.13
CA THR A 503 4.71 3.51 -13.58
C THR A 503 5.88 4.44 -13.94
N PHE A 504 6.13 5.50 -13.16
CA PHE A 504 7.27 6.40 -13.37
C PHE A 504 8.63 5.69 -13.22
N LEU A 505 8.77 4.81 -12.21
CA LEU A 505 9.98 4.02 -12.04
C LEU A 505 10.17 2.99 -13.17
N ALA A 506 9.08 2.46 -13.74
CA ALA A 506 9.13 1.60 -14.92
C ALA A 506 9.57 2.37 -16.18
N LEU A 507 9.00 3.55 -16.42
CA LEU A 507 9.38 4.44 -17.52
C LEU A 507 10.84 4.92 -17.43
N SER A 508 11.37 5.12 -16.21
CA SER A 508 12.79 5.49 -16.00
C SER A 508 13.79 4.33 -16.16
N GLY A 509 13.33 3.15 -16.60
CA GLY A 509 14.18 1.98 -16.87
C GLY A 509 14.77 1.31 -15.62
N LEU A 510 14.25 1.62 -14.42
CA LEU A 510 14.70 0.95 -13.19
C LEU A 510 14.21 -0.51 -13.18
N SER A 511 15.09 -1.43 -12.79
CA SER A 511 14.78 -2.85 -12.72
C SER A 511 13.64 -3.15 -11.73
N GLU A 512 12.76 -4.10 -12.07
CA GLU A 512 11.61 -4.47 -11.21
C GLU A 512 12.02 -4.83 -9.76
N HIS A 513 13.22 -5.38 -9.57
CA HIS A 513 13.72 -5.73 -8.23
C HIS A 513 14.07 -4.48 -7.41
N LEU A 514 14.67 -3.45 -8.02
CA LEU A 514 14.91 -2.16 -7.35
C LEU A 514 13.59 -1.41 -7.10
N GLN A 515 12.63 -1.47 -8.02
CA GLN A 515 11.29 -0.93 -7.79
C GLN A 515 10.60 -1.63 -6.60
N ALA A 516 10.62 -2.97 -6.56
CA ALA A 516 10.03 -3.76 -5.48
C ALA A 516 10.71 -3.51 -4.11
N MET A 517 12.02 -3.23 -4.13
CA MET A 517 12.84 -2.78 -3.00
C MET A 517 12.39 -1.42 -2.46
N LEU A 518 12.43 -0.37 -3.29
CA LEU A 518 11.98 1.00 -2.96
C LEU A 518 10.54 1.02 -2.40
N MET A 519 9.70 0.11 -2.92
CA MET A 519 8.29 -0.03 -2.60
C MET A 519 7.97 -1.02 -1.45
N GLY A 520 8.96 -1.53 -0.71
CA GLY A 520 8.75 -2.34 0.50
C GLY A 520 8.06 -3.68 0.26
N ARG A 521 8.70 -4.59 -0.49
CA ARG A 521 8.24 -5.99 -0.70
C ARG A 521 9.21 -7.00 -0.07
N VAL A 522 8.69 -8.19 0.25
CA VAL A 522 9.30 -9.12 1.24
C VAL A 522 10.52 -9.89 0.72
N ASP A 523 10.37 -10.68 -0.35
CA ASP A 523 11.39 -11.60 -0.87
C ASP A 523 12.09 -11.10 -2.16
N ILE A 524 13.34 -11.46 -2.47
CA ILE A 524 14.63 -11.60 -1.75
C ILE A 524 15.60 -12.22 -2.76
N LYS A 525 16.85 -11.71 -2.81
CA LYS A 525 18.06 -12.56 -2.96
C LYS A 525 19.38 -11.84 -2.75
N GLN A 526 19.38 -10.51 -2.57
CA GLN A 526 20.60 -9.73 -2.30
C GLN A 526 20.38 -8.62 -1.26
N ASN A 527 20.47 -8.96 0.03
CA ASN A 527 20.54 -7.99 1.13
C ASN A 527 21.96 -7.37 1.30
N GLN A 528 22.70 -7.19 0.20
CA GLN A 528 24.08 -6.71 0.20
C GLN A 528 24.36 -5.56 -0.79
N TYR A 529 23.38 -5.09 -1.57
CA TYR A 529 23.61 -4.06 -2.61
C TYR A 529 22.92 -2.70 -2.35
N TYR A 530 22.60 -2.42 -1.08
CA TYR A 530 21.85 -1.23 -0.68
C TYR A 530 22.69 0.06 -0.47
N HIS A 531 23.96 0.07 -0.88
CA HIS A 531 24.76 1.30 -0.96
C HIS A 531 24.68 2.01 -2.33
N HIS A 532 24.10 1.40 -3.37
CA HIS A 532 24.31 1.86 -4.75
C HIS A 532 23.27 2.83 -5.32
N LEU A 533 22.10 3.02 -4.69
CA LEU A 533 21.15 4.07 -5.12
C LEU A 533 21.62 5.48 -4.74
N ALA A 534 22.23 5.64 -3.55
CA ALA A 534 22.96 6.86 -3.18
C ALA A 534 24.15 7.15 -4.12
N LEU A 535 24.74 6.13 -4.74
CA LEU A 535 25.80 6.32 -5.75
C LEU A 535 25.29 6.89 -7.08
N LYS A 536 23.98 6.85 -7.40
CA LYS A 536 23.47 7.56 -8.60
C LYS A 536 23.45 9.08 -8.36
N GLN A 537 23.35 9.52 -7.11
CA GLN A 537 23.49 10.93 -6.70
C GLN A 537 24.96 11.39 -6.71
N ARG A 538 25.95 10.48 -6.85
CA ARG A 538 27.30 10.91 -7.23
C ARG A 538 27.35 11.62 -8.59
N LYS A 539 26.32 11.54 -9.47
CA LYS A 539 26.26 12.45 -10.65
C LYS A 539 26.11 13.92 -10.27
N ILE A 540 25.56 14.25 -9.11
CA ILE A 540 25.53 15.61 -8.57
C ILE A 540 26.87 15.94 -7.91
N ALA A 541 27.54 14.97 -7.29
CA ALA A 541 28.96 15.12 -6.94
C ALA A 541 29.88 15.21 -8.20
N THR A 542 29.45 14.70 -9.36
CA THR A 542 30.17 14.83 -10.63
C THR A 542 30.10 16.27 -11.14
N SER A 543 29.03 17.03 -10.94
CA SER A 543 29.04 18.46 -11.30
C SER A 543 29.92 19.30 -10.36
N VAL A 544 30.10 18.87 -9.10
CA VAL A 544 31.11 19.45 -8.19
C VAL A 544 32.54 19.07 -8.62
N LEU A 545 32.76 17.82 -9.05
CA LEU A 545 34.02 17.36 -9.64
C LEU A 545 34.30 18.04 -11.00
N GLU A 546 33.30 18.32 -11.83
CA GLU A 546 33.44 19.10 -13.07
C GLU A 546 33.86 20.54 -12.75
N LYS A 547 33.34 21.13 -11.66
CA LYS A 547 33.74 22.45 -11.18
C LYS A 547 35.21 22.48 -10.73
N TYR A 548 35.65 21.46 -9.97
CA TYR A 548 37.06 21.30 -9.59
C TYR A 548 37.97 20.91 -10.76
N GLN A 549 37.48 20.10 -11.71
CA GLN A 549 38.19 19.75 -12.94
C GLN A 549 38.37 20.98 -13.83
N LEU A 550 37.36 21.86 -13.94
CA LEU A 550 37.45 23.14 -14.66
C LEU A 550 38.49 24.09 -14.04
N GLU A 551 38.68 24.07 -12.72
CA GLU A 551 39.78 24.82 -12.08
C GLU A 551 41.15 24.18 -12.34
N SER A 552 41.26 22.84 -12.39
CA SER A 552 42.52 22.18 -12.76
C SER A 552 42.85 22.26 -14.27
N TYR A 553 41.85 22.25 -15.14
CA TYR A 553 42.02 22.30 -16.60
C TYR A 553 42.41 23.68 -17.13
N ARG A 554 42.29 24.74 -16.31
CA ARG A 554 42.82 26.07 -16.66
C ARG A 554 44.35 26.15 -16.72
N LYS A 555 45.08 25.07 -16.39
CA LYS A 555 46.55 25.10 -16.33
C LYS A 555 47.33 24.28 -17.36
N ASN A 556 46.72 23.34 -18.09
CA ASN A 556 47.48 22.49 -19.02
C ASN A 556 46.83 22.33 -20.41
N THR A 557 47.50 22.96 -21.39
CA THR A 557 47.67 22.57 -22.81
C THR A 557 46.45 22.44 -23.75
N GLN A 558 46.68 22.91 -24.98
CA GLN A 558 45.70 23.03 -26.06
C GLN A 558 45.51 21.71 -26.81
N GLU A 559 44.26 21.28 -27.00
CA GLU A 559 43.85 20.44 -28.13
C GLU A 559 42.54 20.98 -28.72
N VAL A 560 42.42 20.93 -30.06
CA VAL A 560 41.36 21.58 -30.81
C VAL A 560 40.10 20.72 -30.82
N LYS A 561 39.05 21.17 -30.13
CA LYS A 561 37.70 20.61 -30.31
C LYS A 561 37.11 21.10 -31.63
N ILE A 562 36.66 20.17 -32.47
CA ILE A 562 35.84 20.47 -33.64
C ILE A 562 34.45 20.87 -33.13
N GLU A 563 34.05 22.12 -33.36
CA GLU A 563 32.71 22.62 -32.97
C GLU A 563 31.64 22.19 -34.00
N PRO A 564 30.35 22.09 -33.60
CA PRO A 564 29.27 21.74 -34.51
C PRO A 564 29.15 22.74 -35.68
N PRO A 565 28.88 22.30 -36.93
CA PRO A 565 28.87 23.19 -38.10
C PRO A 565 27.98 24.44 -37.98
N VAL A 566 26.86 24.32 -37.27
CA VAL A 566 25.93 25.42 -37.02
C VAL A 566 26.50 26.49 -36.08
N ASP A 567 27.37 26.10 -35.15
CA ASP A 567 27.97 27.02 -34.19
C ASP A 567 29.20 27.73 -34.77
N THR A 568 29.91 27.11 -35.73
CA THR A 568 30.87 27.81 -36.61
C THR A 568 30.17 28.78 -37.57
N ILE A 569 29.05 28.40 -38.22
CA ILE A 569 28.28 29.34 -39.07
C ILE A 569 27.85 30.58 -38.28
N LYS A 570 27.45 30.43 -37.01
CA LYS A 570 27.08 31.57 -36.14
C LYS A 570 28.27 32.45 -35.73
N LYS A 571 29.50 31.93 -35.70
CA LYS A 571 30.70 32.67 -35.30
C LYS A 571 31.33 33.42 -36.46
N ASP A 572 31.50 32.76 -37.61
CA ASP A 572 32.32 33.24 -38.72
C ASP A 572 31.60 33.23 -40.08
N GLY A 573 30.34 32.76 -40.15
CA GLY A 573 29.50 32.86 -41.36
C GLY A 573 29.84 31.87 -42.47
N LEU A 574 30.77 30.95 -42.23
CA LEU A 574 31.26 29.98 -43.21
C LEU A 574 30.54 28.63 -43.05
N MET A 575 30.08 28.06 -44.16
CA MET A 575 29.53 26.69 -44.21
C MET A 575 30.64 25.66 -44.41
N PHE A 576 30.57 24.56 -43.67
CA PHE A 576 31.54 23.47 -43.73
C PHE A 576 31.09 22.39 -44.72
N PHE A 577 31.84 22.19 -45.81
CA PHE A 577 31.57 21.13 -46.79
C PHE A 577 32.50 19.93 -46.57
N SER A 578 31.91 18.75 -46.40
CA SER A 578 32.62 17.48 -46.34
C SER A 578 32.65 16.81 -47.71
N GLU A 579 33.85 16.41 -48.15
CA GLU A 579 34.06 15.63 -49.38
C GLU A 579 33.38 14.23 -49.36
N LYS A 580 32.95 13.76 -48.17
CA LYS A 580 32.26 12.47 -47.99
C LYS A 580 30.75 12.55 -48.20
N LEU A 581 30.23 13.72 -48.59
CA LEU A 581 28.81 14.00 -48.78
C LEU A 581 28.61 14.75 -50.11
N ASP A 582 27.46 14.55 -50.75
CA ASP A 582 27.08 15.38 -51.90
C ASP A 582 26.72 16.83 -51.48
N LEU A 583 26.51 17.69 -52.47
CA LEU A 583 26.25 19.11 -52.25
C LEU A 583 24.94 19.36 -51.46
N GLU A 584 23.89 18.58 -51.73
CA GLU A 584 22.59 18.74 -51.08
C GLU A 584 22.67 18.36 -49.59
N ASN A 585 23.27 17.20 -49.28
CA ASN A 585 23.46 16.74 -47.91
C ASN A 585 24.37 17.65 -47.10
N ASN A 586 25.42 18.22 -47.71
CA ASN A 586 26.23 19.24 -47.06
C ASN A 586 25.42 20.50 -46.73
N ILE A 587 24.62 21.03 -47.66
CA ILE A 587 23.76 22.20 -47.42
C ILE A 587 22.74 21.89 -46.30
N LYS A 588 22.07 20.74 -46.36
CA LYS A 588 21.11 20.29 -45.33
C LYS A 588 21.75 20.16 -43.95
N MET A 589 22.99 19.66 -43.85
CA MET A 589 23.72 19.58 -42.58
C MET A 589 24.14 20.95 -42.01
N ASN A 590 24.50 21.90 -42.87
CA ASN A 590 24.85 23.26 -42.45
C ASN A 590 23.62 24.07 -42.00
N LEU A 591 22.45 23.83 -42.61
CA LEU A 591 21.21 24.56 -42.34
C LEU A 591 20.22 23.83 -41.40
N GLN A 592 20.51 22.58 -41.00
CA GLN A 592 19.61 21.68 -40.25
C GLN A 592 18.25 21.44 -40.90
N SER A 593 18.15 21.59 -42.23
CA SER A 593 16.93 21.37 -43.01
C SER A 593 16.83 19.90 -43.45
N PHE A 594 16.37 19.02 -42.56
CA PHE A 594 16.15 17.61 -42.84
C PHE A 594 14.67 17.32 -43.12
N ASP A 595 14.38 16.54 -44.16
CA ASP A 595 13.02 16.29 -44.63
C ASP A 595 12.39 15.03 -44.00
N SER A 596 13.20 14.19 -43.34
CA SER A 596 12.73 12.94 -42.74
C SER A 596 13.39 12.59 -41.40
N LYS A 597 12.67 11.83 -40.54
CA LYS A 597 13.22 11.31 -39.27
C LYS A 597 14.45 10.40 -39.47
N ASN A 598 14.54 9.73 -40.63
CA ASN A 598 15.68 8.86 -40.96
C ASN A 598 16.95 9.67 -41.25
N GLU A 599 16.83 10.85 -41.89
CA GLU A 599 17.95 11.78 -42.06
C GLU A 599 18.45 12.33 -40.73
N VAL A 600 17.54 12.76 -39.84
CA VAL A 600 17.90 13.23 -38.49
C VAL A 600 18.62 12.14 -37.69
N ALA A 601 18.17 10.89 -37.77
CA ALA A 601 18.84 9.75 -37.13
C ALA A 601 20.25 9.51 -37.72
N ASN A 602 20.42 9.59 -39.04
CA ASN A 602 21.72 9.47 -39.69
C ASN A 602 22.67 10.65 -39.37
N TYR A 603 22.15 11.87 -39.22
CA TYR A 603 22.92 13.03 -38.77
C TYR A 603 23.46 12.79 -37.35
N ILE A 604 22.60 12.44 -36.40
CA ILE A 604 23.02 12.11 -35.01
C ILE A 604 24.07 10.98 -35.01
N LYS A 605 23.87 9.95 -35.84
CA LYS A 605 24.78 8.80 -35.95
C LYS A 605 26.15 9.16 -36.56
N LYS A 606 26.26 10.24 -37.34
CA LYS A 606 27.53 10.74 -37.92
C LYS A 606 28.17 11.88 -37.12
N SER A 607 27.43 12.53 -36.22
CA SER A 607 27.90 13.69 -35.45
C SER A 607 28.35 13.37 -34.02
N PHE A 608 28.16 12.15 -33.54
CA PHE A 608 28.65 11.69 -32.23
C PHE A 608 29.82 10.73 -32.39
N PHE A 609 30.88 10.98 -31.63
CA PHE A 609 32.20 10.32 -31.68
C PHE A 609 32.14 8.78 -31.71
N ASP A 610 32.76 8.18 -32.73
CA ASP A 610 32.91 6.73 -32.89
C ASP A 610 33.70 6.05 -31.74
N GLU A 611 34.51 6.81 -30.98
CA GLU A 611 35.36 6.27 -29.91
C GLU A 611 34.61 5.85 -28.63
N TYR A 612 33.42 6.41 -28.35
CA TYR A 612 32.67 6.10 -27.12
C TYR A 612 31.92 4.76 -27.16
N PHE A 613 31.87 4.08 -28.31
CA PHE A 613 31.17 2.79 -28.46
C PHE A 613 32.10 1.57 -28.31
N GLU A 614 33.41 1.69 -28.51
CA GLU A 614 34.33 0.55 -28.37
C GLU A 614 34.49 0.09 -26.90
N GLU A 615 34.58 1.00 -25.92
CA GLU A 615 34.64 0.61 -24.50
C GLU A 615 33.40 -0.17 -24.03
N VAL A 616 32.22 0.14 -24.57
CA VAL A 616 30.96 -0.54 -24.22
C VAL A 616 30.89 -1.95 -24.83
N LEU A 617 31.57 -2.19 -25.96
CA LEU A 617 31.70 -3.50 -26.58
C LEU A 617 32.79 -4.35 -25.93
N LEU A 618 33.95 -3.78 -25.62
CA LEU A 618 35.04 -4.46 -24.87
C LEU A 618 34.56 -5.03 -23.53
N HIS A 619 33.62 -4.35 -22.85
CA HIS A 619 33.04 -4.84 -21.61
C HIS A 619 32.03 -6.00 -21.75
N LYS A 620 31.58 -6.33 -22.97
CA LYS A 620 30.70 -7.48 -23.25
C LYS A 620 31.47 -8.78 -23.49
N ASP A 621 32.57 -8.75 -24.24
CA ASP A 621 33.32 -9.96 -24.62
C ASP A 621 34.12 -10.59 -23.46
N LEU A 622 34.41 -9.83 -22.41
CA LEU A 622 35.06 -10.34 -21.19
C LEU A 622 34.14 -11.17 -20.27
N LYS A 623 32.86 -11.39 -20.63
CA LYS A 623 31.94 -12.27 -19.87
C LYS A 623 31.65 -13.62 -20.53
N CYS A 624 32.21 -13.90 -21.70
CA CYS A 624 32.04 -15.18 -22.42
C CYS A 624 33.30 -16.03 -22.51
N LYS A 625 34.36 -15.72 -21.75
CA LYS A 625 35.50 -16.63 -21.53
C LYS A 625 35.44 -17.23 -20.13
N ALA A 626 35.15 -18.53 -20.06
CA ALA A 626 35.29 -19.30 -18.83
C ALA A 626 36.76 -19.27 -18.36
N PRO A 627 37.03 -19.18 -17.04
CA PRO A 627 38.32 -19.60 -16.53
C PRO A 627 38.42 -21.12 -16.73
N LEU A 628 39.34 -21.52 -17.60
CA LEU A 628 39.82 -22.90 -17.69
C LEU A 628 40.48 -23.25 -16.35
N ILE A 629 39.72 -23.89 -15.45
CA ILE A 629 40.28 -24.55 -14.29
C ILE A 629 40.85 -25.88 -14.76
N GLU A 630 42.18 -26.03 -14.63
CA GLU A 630 42.92 -27.20 -15.10
C GLU A 630 42.43 -28.51 -14.45
N PRO A 631 42.26 -29.61 -15.21
CA PRO A 631 41.87 -30.91 -14.65
C PRO A 631 42.94 -31.63 -13.78
N ASN A 632 44.12 -31.04 -13.55
CA ASN A 632 45.34 -31.76 -13.13
C ASN A 632 45.91 -31.41 -11.74
N LEU A 633 45.08 -30.97 -10.79
CA LEU A 633 45.49 -30.77 -9.38
C LEU A 633 44.66 -31.56 -8.36
N ARG A 634 44.17 -32.74 -8.77
CA ARG A 634 43.49 -33.72 -7.90
C ARG A 634 44.27 -35.02 -7.67
N ARG A 635 45.58 -35.01 -7.96
CA ARG A 635 46.45 -36.21 -7.95
C ARG A 635 47.86 -35.94 -7.40
N ASN A 636 47.94 -35.30 -6.24
CA ASN A 636 49.04 -35.42 -5.29
C ASN A 636 48.59 -34.87 -3.92
N LEU A 637 49.07 -35.51 -2.83
CA LEU A 637 48.67 -35.41 -1.41
C LEU A 637 47.56 -36.39 -0.99
N GLY A 638 47.95 -37.68 -0.93
CA GLY A 638 47.15 -38.80 -0.40
C GLY A 638 47.87 -40.15 -0.17
N LYS A 639 49.21 -40.19 0.12
CA LYS A 639 50.13 -41.28 0.62
C LYS A 639 51.63 -40.91 0.38
N TRP A 640 52.59 -40.86 1.34
CA TRP A 640 52.64 -41.10 2.83
C TRP A 640 52.83 -39.83 3.72
N SER A 641 52.45 -39.90 5.02
CA SER A 641 52.10 -38.81 6.00
C SER A 641 50.74 -38.09 5.79
N THR A 642 49.73 -38.85 5.36
CA THR A 642 48.92 -38.44 4.19
C THR A 642 47.95 -39.56 3.75
#